data_AF-A0A9E3AHP3-F1
#
_entry.id   AF-A0A9E3AHP3-F1
#
_cell.length_a   1.000
_cell.length_b   1.000
_cell.length_c   1.000
_cell.angle_alpha   90.00
_cell.angle_beta   90.00
_cell.angle_gamma   90.00
#
_symmetry.space_group_name_H-M   'P 1'
#
loop_
_entity.id
_entity.type
_entity.pdbx_description
1 polymer ?
#
loop_
_entity_poly.entity_id
_entity_poly.type
_entity_poly.pdbx_seq_one_letter_code
_entity_poly.pdbx_strand_id
1 'polypeptide(L)'
;MPDLLLEIGCEEIPARMIDAGISQLCERVRDLLVRERLTANAISRFETPRRLAVLAEGIPEKQPDITEAVSGPSVKVAYQDGQPTAAAHAFAKKVGVDISRLGRITTAKGEYLAAQVRRDGRRAAEILGETLPREISAIYWPKNMYWRTPGEVFVRPVRWLVAMLGEEVIPLEFDGVRATSRSRGHRLLGNREVKIPAAGSAYVEALRQAKVLGREAREHEIRRQLDAATREVSGARWREDKELLDTVVHLTEFPSALLGSFDREFLALAEEVLVTVMRDHQKYFAVEDAGGKLAPYFLAVLNTEGDSSGIIRHGHERVLRARFNDARFFWETDQKISLRDRLQLLKHVTFQKDLGSYYDKSLRVQRLASWLSEIVRQSGRPIRPGVVHKAACLAKADLTTELVKEFTELQGIVGGLYARHQQLDQELPETTRLAIADAIYDHYKPESMEDSMPRSLEGALLSLADKADSIAGMFALGLVPSGSKDPFALRRQANAVVRIIAEQSLPLSLAQLFADARQSYDGSAGEEKFSRAAEFSQTIREFFRERLDFYLREARGFAYDAVNAVLAAGADDVVDVLARAAAVSSARSSSDFESISIAFKRMKNILRQARETGKRVAGQLDFSLLEEEPELSLAGLIPLAAEKVEAFRNEHNYVPALIEISKLRPAVDRFFDKVMVMVDDERVRANRLALLAMLLKEFSTIADFSEIVTETRNQ
;
A
#
# COMPACT_ATOMS: atom_id res chain seq x y z
N MET A 1 14.67 23.22 -27.97
CA MET A 1 13.42 23.00 -27.22
C MET A 1 13.61 23.60 -25.85
N PRO A 2 12.84 24.63 -25.47
CA PRO A 2 12.95 25.26 -24.16
C PRO A 2 12.49 24.35 -23.01
N ASP A 3 13.04 24.58 -21.83
CA ASP A 3 12.56 23.92 -20.61
C ASP A 3 11.34 24.66 -20.04
N LEU A 4 10.42 23.93 -19.42
CA LEU A 4 9.31 24.48 -18.66
C LEU A 4 9.67 24.53 -17.18
N LEU A 5 9.36 25.65 -16.53
CA LEU A 5 9.34 25.80 -15.08
C LEU A 5 7.94 26.21 -14.64
N LEU A 6 7.37 25.49 -13.67
CA LEU A 6 6.24 25.93 -12.88
C LEU A 6 6.63 25.89 -11.41
N GLU A 7 6.54 27.00 -10.70
CA GLU A 7 6.74 27.10 -9.25
C GLU A 7 5.52 27.73 -8.59
N ILE A 8 4.96 27.05 -7.61
CA ILE A 8 3.91 27.55 -6.72
C ILE A 8 4.56 27.88 -5.39
N GLY A 9 4.65 29.17 -5.07
CA GLY A 9 5.15 29.68 -3.81
C GLY A 9 4.03 29.99 -2.84
N CYS A 10 4.12 29.49 -1.62
CA CYS A 10 3.07 29.64 -0.60
C CYS A 10 3.65 29.82 0.81
N GLU A 11 2.78 29.94 1.80
CA GLU A 11 3.19 29.80 3.21
C GLU A 11 3.56 28.35 3.55
N GLU A 12 4.09 28.11 4.75
CA GLU A 12 4.62 26.81 5.15
C GLU A 12 3.56 25.69 5.11
N ILE A 13 3.71 24.80 4.13
CA ILE A 13 2.95 23.56 3.97
C ILE A 13 3.35 22.61 5.10
N PRO A 14 2.39 21.94 5.77
CA PRO A 14 2.73 20.88 6.72
C PRO A 14 3.60 19.81 6.06
N ALA A 15 4.76 19.49 6.66
CA ALA A 15 5.75 18.57 6.09
C ALA A 15 5.15 17.27 5.51
N ARG A 16 4.27 16.62 6.28
CA ARG A 16 3.55 15.38 5.91
C ARG A 16 2.71 15.45 4.63
N MET A 17 2.45 16.65 4.09
CA MET A 17 1.63 16.84 2.88
C MET A 17 2.46 17.16 1.63
N ILE A 18 3.73 17.54 1.79
CA ILE A 18 4.56 18.06 0.68
C ILE A 18 4.81 16.99 -0.36
N ASP A 19 5.20 15.78 0.05
CA ASP A 19 5.55 14.69 -0.89
C ASP A 19 4.40 14.24 -1.77
N ALA A 20 3.22 14.06 -1.18
CA ALA A 20 2.02 13.73 -1.95
C ALA A 20 1.64 14.87 -2.89
N GLY A 21 1.71 16.13 -2.42
CA GLY A 21 1.38 17.31 -3.20
C GLY A 21 2.29 17.52 -4.40
N ILE A 22 3.61 17.42 -4.23
CA ILE A 22 4.57 17.58 -5.34
C ILE A 22 4.49 16.42 -6.33
N SER A 23 4.29 15.20 -5.86
CA SER A 23 4.18 14.02 -6.72
C SER A 23 2.96 14.12 -7.61
N GLN A 24 1.81 14.52 -7.04
CA GLN A 24 0.59 14.73 -7.81
C GLN A 24 0.72 15.91 -8.79
N LEU A 25 1.35 17.02 -8.40
CA LEU A 25 1.60 18.13 -9.33
C LEU A 25 2.47 17.67 -10.52
N CYS A 26 3.50 16.87 -10.25
CA CYS A 26 4.38 16.32 -11.28
C CYS A 26 3.62 15.37 -12.24
N GLU A 27 2.79 14.48 -11.71
CA GLU A 27 1.91 13.61 -12.51
C GLU A 27 0.95 14.41 -13.38
N ARG A 28 0.29 15.41 -12.82
CA ARG A 28 -0.64 16.27 -13.55
C ARG A 28 0.02 17.04 -14.68
N VAL A 29 1.21 17.61 -14.43
CA VAL A 29 1.98 18.29 -15.47
C VAL A 29 2.40 17.29 -16.55
N ARG A 30 2.85 16.08 -16.19
CA ARG A 30 3.17 15.03 -17.16
C ARG A 30 1.98 14.67 -18.04
N ASP A 31 0.83 14.41 -17.43
CA ASP A 31 -0.40 14.01 -18.13
C ASP A 31 -0.92 15.14 -19.04
N LEU A 32 -0.83 16.39 -18.58
CA LEU A 32 -1.10 17.57 -19.38
C LEU A 32 -0.21 17.62 -20.62
N LEU A 33 1.11 17.49 -20.45
CA LEU A 33 2.06 17.56 -21.56
C LEU A 33 1.82 16.44 -22.58
N VAL A 34 1.52 15.23 -22.13
CA VAL A 34 1.17 14.11 -23.02
C VAL A 34 -0.15 14.37 -23.76
N ARG A 35 -1.20 14.76 -23.04
CA ARG A 35 -2.53 15.08 -23.61
C ARG A 35 -2.43 16.16 -24.69
N GLU A 36 -1.62 17.18 -24.43
CA GLU A 36 -1.42 18.30 -25.34
C GLU A 36 -0.30 18.05 -26.36
N ARG A 37 0.28 16.85 -26.46
CA ARG A 37 1.36 16.51 -27.41
C ARG A 37 2.59 17.43 -27.30
N LEU A 38 2.88 17.87 -26.09
CA LEU A 38 4.03 18.68 -25.69
C LEU A 38 4.99 17.85 -24.83
N THR A 39 5.19 16.58 -25.18
CA THR A 39 5.93 15.61 -24.37
C THR A 39 7.34 16.12 -24.05
N ALA A 40 7.68 16.12 -22.76
CA ALA A 40 9.02 16.45 -22.27
C ALA A 40 9.97 15.25 -22.36
N ASN A 41 11.27 15.53 -22.41
CA ASN A 41 12.32 14.51 -22.32
C ASN A 41 12.45 13.95 -20.90
N ALA A 42 12.38 14.85 -19.91
CA ALA A 42 12.45 14.52 -18.50
C ALA A 42 11.57 15.48 -17.70
N ILE A 43 11.07 15.03 -16.56
CA ILE A 43 10.33 15.87 -15.61
C ILE A 43 10.91 15.63 -14.23
N SER A 44 11.35 16.69 -13.58
CA SER A 44 11.91 16.68 -12.24
C SER A 44 11.13 17.60 -11.31
N ARG A 45 11.28 17.36 -10.00
CA ARG A 45 10.58 18.09 -8.94
C ARG A 45 11.55 18.90 -8.10
N PHE A 46 11.05 20.01 -7.58
CA PHE A 46 11.74 20.83 -6.59
C PHE A 46 10.74 21.33 -5.56
N GLU A 47 10.89 20.88 -4.33
CA GLU A 47 9.97 21.18 -3.24
C GLU A 47 10.68 21.71 -2.00
N THR A 48 10.02 22.61 -1.28
CA THR A 48 10.45 23.11 0.04
C THR A 48 9.21 23.33 0.90
N PRO A 49 9.32 23.61 2.21
CA PRO A 49 8.16 23.94 3.03
C PRO A 49 7.27 25.05 2.45
N ARG A 50 7.80 25.94 1.60
CA ARG A 50 7.07 27.08 1.04
C ARG A 50 6.87 26.98 -0.47
N ARG A 51 7.19 25.83 -1.09
CA ARG A 51 7.30 25.74 -2.54
C ARG A 51 7.03 24.37 -3.10
N LEU A 52 6.29 24.32 -4.19
CA LEU A 52 6.17 23.14 -5.05
C LEU A 52 6.51 23.57 -6.47
N ALA A 53 7.52 22.95 -7.09
CA ALA A 53 7.93 23.28 -8.44
C ALA A 53 8.21 22.05 -9.30
N VAL A 54 7.81 22.14 -10.56
CA VAL A 54 8.05 21.14 -11.60
C VAL A 54 8.92 21.77 -12.68
N LEU A 55 9.97 21.05 -13.05
CA LEU A 55 10.81 21.37 -14.19
C LEU A 55 10.63 20.28 -15.24
N ALA A 56 10.37 20.66 -16.49
CA ALA A 56 10.23 19.72 -17.58
C ALA A 56 11.16 20.11 -18.73
N GLU A 57 12.01 19.17 -19.15
CA GLU A 57 13.09 19.44 -20.10
C GLU A 57 12.63 19.24 -21.53
N GLY A 58 13.07 20.14 -22.42
CA GLY A 58 12.91 19.96 -23.87
C GLY A 58 11.45 19.98 -24.34
N ILE A 59 10.67 20.96 -23.93
CA ILE A 59 9.30 21.15 -24.40
C ILE A 59 9.29 21.67 -25.85
N PRO A 60 8.49 21.10 -26.76
CA PRO A 60 8.27 21.68 -28.08
C PRO A 60 7.65 23.08 -27.97
N GLU A 61 8.13 24.07 -28.72
CA GLU A 61 7.58 25.44 -28.69
C GLU A 61 6.14 25.52 -29.21
N LYS A 62 5.73 24.53 -30.00
CA LYS A 62 4.43 24.43 -30.66
C LYS A 62 4.02 22.95 -30.72
N GLN A 63 2.72 22.69 -30.59
CA GLN A 63 2.16 21.38 -30.94
C GLN A 63 2.50 21.01 -32.39
N PRO A 64 2.66 19.71 -32.71
CA PRO A 64 2.74 19.29 -34.09
C PRO A 64 1.42 19.59 -34.80
N ASP A 65 1.50 20.04 -36.06
CA ASP A 65 0.32 20.18 -36.90
C ASP A 65 -0.31 18.79 -37.13
N ILE A 66 -1.64 18.71 -37.06
CA ILE A 66 -2.36 17.45 -37.17
C ILE A 66 -3.12 17.45 -38.49
N THR A 67 -2.95 16.38 -39.27
CA THR A 67 -3.82 16.12 -40.43
C THR A 67 -4.78 15.00 -40.08
N GLU A 68 -6.08 15.33 -39.99
CA GLU A 68 -7.13 14.36 -39.68
C GLU A 68 -8.00 14.11 -40.91
N ALA A 69 -8.31 12.84 -41.18
CA ALA A 69 -9.31 12.46 -42.18
C ALA A 69 -10.70 12.51 -41.52
N VAL A 70 -11.47 13.54 -41.85
CA VAL A 70 -12.85 13.68 -41.37
C VAL A 70 -13.79 13.05 -42.40
N SER A 71 -14.54 12.03 -41.97
CA SER A 71 -15.56 11.39 -42.81
C SER A 71 -16.87 12.18 -42.78
N GLY A 72 -17.43 12.39 -43.96
CA GLY A 72 -18.69 13.09 -44.21
C GLY A 72 -19.84 12.12 -44.50
N PRO A 73 -20.95 12.62 -45.07
CA PRO A 73 -22.09 11.79 -45.47
C PRO A 73 -21.71 10.81 -46.61
N SER A 74 -22.52 9.77 -46.80
CA SER A 74 -22.32 8.82 -47.90
C SER A 74 -22.43 9.51 -49.25
N VAL A 75 -21.71 9.02 -50.27
CA VAL A 75 -21.71 9.61 -51.62
C VAL A 75 -23.13 9.70 -52.19
N LYS A 76 -23.99 8.71 -51.90
CA LYS A 76 -25.41 8.70 -52.30
C LYS A 76 -26.24 9.84 -51.70
N VAL A 77 -25.91 10.28 -50.49
CA VAL A 77 -26.58 11.40 -49.83
C VAL A 77 -25.95 12.74 -50.25
N ALA A 78 -24.65 12.72 -50.51
CA ALA A 78 -23.87 13.89 -50.86
C ALA A 78 -24.03 14.35 -52.32
N TYR A 79 -24.37 13.44 -53.24
CA TYR A 79 -24.58 13.74 -54.66
C TYR A 79 -25.89 13.13 -55.16
N GLN A 80 -26.71 13.94 -55.83
CA GLN A 80 -27.91 13.51 -56.54
C GLN A 80 -27.84 14.05 -57.97
N ASP A 81 -28.10 13.19 -58.96
CA ASP A 81 -28.02 13.51 -60.40
C ASP A 81 -26.70 14.19 -60.83
N GLY A 82 -25.60 13.79 -60.18
CA GLY A 82 -24.26 14.34 -60.43
C GLY A 82 -24.00 15.73 -59.82
N GLN A 83 -24.97 16.33 -59.14
CA GLN A 83 -24.84 17.63 -58.47
C GLN A 83 -24.67 17.47 -56.94
N PRO A 84 -23.84 18.30 -56.28
CA PRO A 84 -23.68 18.25 -54.83
C PRO A 84 -24.96 18.69 -54.10
N THR A 85 -25.38 17.94 -53.08
CA THR A 85 -26.56 18.26 -52.28
C THR A 85 -26.24 19.23 -51.14
N ALA A 86 -27.28 19.71 -50.44
CA ALA A 86 -27.10 20.53 -49.24
C ALA A 86 -26.24 19.84 -48.16
N ALA A 87 -26.27 18.50 -48.08
CA ALA A 87 -25.45 17.74 -47.14
C ALA A 87 -23.95 17.82 -47.47
N ALA A 88 -23.60 17.80 -48.76
CA ALA A 88 -22.22 17.97 -49.21
C ALA A 88 -21.72 19.41 -48.98
N HIS A 89 -22.54 20.43 -49.24
CA HIS A 89 -22.20 21.83 -48.95
C HIS A 89 -22.05 22.11 -47.45
N ALA A 90 -22.95 21.57 -46.61
CA ALA A 90 -22.85 21.69 -45.17
C ALA A 90 -21.60 21.01 -44.62
N PHE A 91 -21.24 19.84 -45.17
CA PHE A 91 -20.01 19.15 -44.81
C PHE A 91 -18.77 19.95 -45.24
N ALA A 92 -18.69 20.38 -46.50
CA ALA A 92 -17.62 21.23 -47.03
C ALA A 92 -17.39 22.49 -46.16
N LYS A 93 -18.47 23.19 -45.80
CA LYS A 93 -18.44 24.37 -44.93
C LYS A 93 -17.97 24.02 -43.51
N LYS A 94 -18.42 22.90 -42.94
CA LYS A 94 -18.02 22.43 -41.60
C LYS A 94 -16.53 22.11 -41.51
N VAL A 95 -15.96 21.48 -42.55
CA VAL A 95 -14.53 21.13 -42.59
C VAL A 95 -13.65 22.23 -43.21
N GLY A 96 -14.24 23.33 -43.66
CA GLY A 96 -13.51 24.52 -44.14
C GLY A 96 -12.81 24.34 -45.49
N VAL A 97 -13.25 23.38 -46.31
CA VAL A 97 -12.66 23.11 -47.64
C VAL A 97 -13.71 23.30 -48.74
N ASP A 98 -13.26 23.68 -49.93
CA ASP A 98 -14.14 23.76 -51.09
C ASP A 98 -14.71 22.39 -51.45
N ILE A 99 -15.97 22.35 -51.91
CA ILE A 99 -16.67 21.09 -52.22
C ILE A 99 -15.95 20.26 -53.30
N SER A 100 -15.24 20.93 -54.21
CA SER A 100 -14.41 20.29 -55.25
C SER A 100 -13.17 19.58 -54.72
N ARG A 101 -12.75 19.88 -53.48
CA ARG A 101 -11.58 19.30 -52.82
C ARG A 101 -11.93 18.15 -51.85
N LEU A 102 -13.21 17.77 -51.77
CA LEU A 102 -13.65 16.62 -50.99
C LEU A 102 -13.27 15.31 -51.71
N GLY A 103 -12.52 14.46 -51.02
CA GLY A 103 -12.22 13.11 -51.47
C GLY A 103 -13.37 12.13 -51.17
N ARG A 104 -13.19 10.88 -51.59
CA ARG A 104 -14.07 9.75 -51.26
C ARG A 104 -13.26 8.68 -50.56
N ILE A 105 -13.86 8.04 -49.55
CA ILE A 105 -13.29 6.85 -48.89
C ILE A 105 -14.27 5.69 -49.00
N THR A 106 -13.74 4.50 -49.28
CA THR A 106 -14.54 3.28 -49.35
C THR A 106 -14.44 2.54 -48.03
N THR A 107 -15.58 2.32 -47.38
CA THR A 107 -15.70 1.55 -46.14
C THR A 107 -16.54 0.30 -46.38
N ALA A 108 -16.54 -0.66 -45.44
CA ALA A 108 -17.42 -1.83 -45.49
C ALA A 108 -18.93 -1.48 -45.57
N LYS A 109 -19.31 -0.23 -45.25
CA LYS A 109 -20.70 0.28 -45.30
C LYS A 109 -20.98 1.17 -46.54
N GLY A 110 -20.06 1.26 -47.50
CA GLY A 110 -20.19 2.04 -48.74
C GLY A 110 -19.17 3.19 -48.87
N GLU A 111 -19.30 3.98 -49.95
CA GLU A 111 -18.47 5.18 -50.19
C GLU A 111 -19.00 6.40 -49.42
N TYR A 112 -18.09 7.11 -48.77
CA TYR A 112 -18.36 8.34 -48.02
C TYR A 112 -17.47 9.46 -48.52
N LEU A 113 -17.93 10.71 -48.39
CA LEU A 113 -17.03 11.85 -48.56
C LEU A 113 -16.02 11.89 -47.43
N ALA A 114 -14.82 12.38 -47.72
CA ALA A 114 -13.80 12.65 -46.73
C ALA A 114 -13.05 13.92 -47.07
N ALA A 115 -12.60 14.62 -46.02
CA ALA A 115 -11.69 15.73 -46.15
C ALA A 115 -10.47 15.47 -45.30
N GLN A 116 -9.28 15.77 -45.82
CA GLN A 116 -8.12 15.95 -44.97
C GLN A 116 -8.13 17.37 -44.44
N VAL A 117 -8.31 17.49 -43.13
CA VAL A 117 -8.30 18.77 -42.43
C VAL A 117 -6.96 18.88 -41.71
N ARG A 118 -6.13 19.84 -42.14
CA ARG A 118 -4.94 20.24 -41.41
C ARG A 118 -5.34 21.22 -40.33
N ARG A 119 -5.00 20.91 -39.08
CA ARG A 119 -5.10 21.81 -37.93
C ARG A 119 -3.69 22.20 -37.54
N ASP A 120 -3.40 23.49 -37.61
CA ASP A 120 -2.11 24.01 -37.16
C ASP A 120 -2.00 23.86 -35.64
N GLY A 121 -0.85 23.43 -35.16
CA GLY A 121 -0.59 23.33 -33.73
C GLY A 121 -0.67 24.69 -33.05
N ARG A 122 -0.97 24.70 -31.74
CA ARG A 122 -0.93 25.93 -30.94
C ARG A 122 0.44 26.10 -30.28
N ARG A 123 0.81 27.33 -29.92
CA ARG A 123 2.05 27.60 -29.16
C ARG A 123 1.94 26.98 -27.78
N ALA A 124 3.01 26.35 -27.31
CA ALA A 124 3.05 25.70 -26.00
C ALA A 124 2.73 26.67 -24.86
N ALA A 125 3.30 27.87 -24.88
CA ALA A 125 3.05 28.89 -23.86
C ALA A 125 1.57 29.27 -23.72
N GLU A 126 0.80 29.32 -24.82
CA GLU A 126 -0.64 29.64 -24.78
C GLU A 126 -1.43 28.49 -24.14
N ILE A 127 -1.16 27.25 -24.56
CA ILE A 127 -1.83 26.06 -24.02
C ILE A 127 -1.55 25.91 -22.54
N LEU A 128 -0.27 26.04 -22.14
CA LEU A 128 0.16 25.91 -20.75
C LEU A 128 -0.45 27.03 -19.89
N GLY A 129 -0.52 28.26 -20.41
CA GLY A 129 -1.14 29.38 -19.71
C GLY A 129 -2.63 29.16 -19.41
N GLU A 130 -3.36 28.54 -20.33
CA GLU A 130 -4.79 28.24 -20.18
C GLU A 130 -5.07 27.04 -19.25
N THR A 131 -4.17 26.05 -19.24
CA THR A 131 -4.45 24.73 -18.65
C THR A 131 -3.84 24.52 -17.27
N LEU A 132 -2.64 25.04 -17.01
CA LEU A 132 -1.94 24.85 -15.74
C LEU A 132 -2.75 25.30 -14.49
N PRO A 133 -3.50 26.42 -14.50
CA PRO A 133 -4.30 26.80 -13.34
C PRO A 133 -5.30 25.72 -12.90
N ARG A 134 -5.88 24.98 -13.85
CA ARG A 134 -6.79 23.86 -13.56
C ARG A 134 -6.06 22.69 -12.92
N GLU A 135 -4.88 22.35 -13.42
CA GLU A 135 -4.07 21.27 -12.85
C GLU A 135 -3.61 21.59 -11.42
N ILE A 136 -3.26 22.85 -11.14
CA ILE A 136 -2.92 23.32 -9.79
C ILE A 136 -4.12 23.18 -8.85
N SER A 137 -5.31 23.62 -9.28
CA SER A 137 -6.54 23.54 -8.48
C SER A 137 -6.98 22.11 -8.16
N ALA A 138 -6.57 21.14 -8.97
CA ALA A 138 -6.99 19.75 -8.86
C ALA A 138 -6.08 18.91 -7.93
N ILE A 139 -5.07 19.50 -7.30
CA ILE A 139 -4.25 18.81 -6.30
C ILE A 139 -5.13 18.48 -5.09
N TYR A 140 -5.11 17.20 -4.69
CA TYR A 140 -5.79 16.71 -3.52
C TYR A 140 -4.96 17.00 -2.27
N TRP A 141 -5.63 17.59 -1.29
CA TRP A 141 -5.06 17.81 0.04
C TRP A 141 -5.93 17.15 1.10
N PRO A 142 -5.34 16.44 2.08
CA PRO A 142 -6.11 15.88 3.20
C PRO A 142 -6.83 16.94 4.02
N LYS A 143 -6.29 18.16 4.06
CA LYS A 143 -6.89 19.31 4.73
C LYS A 143 -6.63 20.55 3.88
N ASN A 144 -7.70 21.23 3.54
CA ASN A 144 -7.68 22.45 2.75
C ASN A 144 -7.96 23.68 3.62
N MET A 145 -7.51 24.84 3.16
CA MET A 145 -7.89 26.14 3.69
C MET A 145 -8.73 26.90 2.64
N TYR A 146 -9.66 27.71 3.13
CA TYR A 146 -10.59 28.51 2.32
C TYR A 146 -10.25 29.99 2.46
N TRP A 147 -10.27 30.75 1.36
CA TRP A 147 -9.81 32.15 1.32
C TRP A 147 -10.92 33.14 0.92
N ARG A 148 -10.53 34.39 0.61
CA ARG A 148 -11.41 35.58 0.50
C ARG A 148 -12.58 35.40 -0.48
N THR A 149 -12.42 34.60 -1.53
CA THR A 149 -13.47 34.33 -2.51
C THR A 149 -13.98 32.89 -2.36
N PRO A 150 -15.31 32.66 -2.33
CA PRO A 150 -15.85 31.30 -2.39
C PRO A 150 -15.29 30.54 -3.60
N GLY A 151 -14.59 29.43 -3.35
CA GLY A 151 -13.99 28.57 -4.38
C GLY A 151 -12.45 28.54 -4.42
N GLU A 152 -11.77 29.52 -3.82
CA GLU A 152 -10.31 29.50 -3.69
C GLU A 152 -9.90 28.56 -2.55
N VAL A 153 -9.40 27.38 -2.92
CA VAL A 153 -9.06 26.30 -2.00
C VAL A 153 -7.67 25.76 -2.30
N PHE A 154 -6.77 25.89 -1.33
CA PHE A 154 -5.42 25.33 -1.43
C PHE A 154 -4.90 24.95 -0.04
N VAL A 155 -3.78 24.21 0.04
CA VAL A 155 -3.21 23.78 1.33
C VAL A 155 -2.76 24.96 2.20
N ARG A 156 -2.27 26.02 1.57
CA ARG A 156 -1.77 27.28 2.18
C ARG A 156 -1.95 28.44 1.21
N PRO A 157 -1.95 29.71 1.68
CA PRO A 157 -2.07 30.85 0.78
C PRO A 157 -0.94 30.87 -0.24
N VAL A 158 -1.27 30.95 -1.53
CA VAL A 158 -0.29 31.19 -2.59
C VAL A 158 0.18 32.65 -2.49
N ARG A 159 1.50 32.85 -2.55
CA ARG A 159 2.16 34.15 -2.34
C ARG A 159 2.93 34.62 -3.57
N TRP A 160 3.44 33.71 -4.39
CA TRP A 160 4.04 34.03 -5.69
C TRP A 160 3.92 32.82 -6.63
N LEU A 161 4.08 33.09 -7.92
CA LEU A 161 3.98 32.10 -8.98
C LEU A 161 5.07 32.38 -10.00
N VAL A 162 5.85 31.36 -10.37
CA VAL A 162 6.81 31.43 -11.49
C VAL A 162 6.36 30.45 -12.54
N ALA A 163 6.20 30.91 -13.77
CA ALA A 163 5.90 30.05 -14.89
C ALA A 163 6.65 30.54 -16.11
N MET A 164 7.56 29.71 -16.61
CA MET A 164 8.47 30.09 -17.69
C MET A 164 8.65 28.96 -18.70
N LEU A 165 8.82 29.33 -19.96
CA LEU A 165 9.23 28.44 -21.05
C LEU A 165 10.54 29.00 -21.63
N GLY A 166 11.67 28.38 -21.28
CA GLY A 166 12.99 28.96 -21.50
C GLY A 166 13.13 30.26 -20.72
N GLU A 167 13.31 31.38 -21.41
CA GLU A 167 13.42 32.72 -20.82
C GLU A 167 12.08 33.47 -20.78
N GLU A 168 11.05 32.98 -21.48
CA GLU A 168 9.76 33.65 -21.61
C GLU A 168 8.84 33.32 -20.43
N VAL A 169 8.17 34.33 -19.88
CA VAL A 169 7.13 34.13 -18.86
C VAL A 169 5.84 33.65 -19.53
N ILE A 170 5.27 32.57 -19.02
CA ILE A 170 3.96 32.07 -19.44
C ILE A 170 2.87 32.94 -18.79
N PRO A 171 1.95 33.54 -19.56
CA PRO A 171 0.93 34.43 -19.03
C PRO A 171 -0.20 33.64 -18.34
N LEU A 172 0.05 33.25 -17.08
CA LEU A 172 -0.90 32.50 -16.26
C LEU A 172 -1.16 33.18 -14.92
N GLU A 173 -2.36 32.98 -14.38
CA GLU A 173 -2.81 33.51 -13.09
C GLU A 173 -3.52 32.38 -12.33
N PHE A 174 -3.27 32.29 -11.03
CA PHE A 174 -3.92 31.33 -10.14
C PHE A 174 -4.31 32.04 -8.84
N ASP A 175 -5.59 31.98 -8.47
CA ASP A 175 -6.17 32.62 -7.27
C ASP A 175 -5.69 34.07 -7.06
N GLY A 176 -5.71 34.88 -8.13
CA GLY A 176 -5.30 36.29 -8.12
C GLY A 176 -3.79 36.54 -8.15
N VAL A 177 -2.96 35.49 -8.20
CA VAL A 177 -1.50 35.59 -8.27
C VAL A 177 -1.03 35.34 -9.69
N ARG A 178 -0.43 36.37 -10.31
CA ARG A 178 0.13 36.28 -11.67
C ARG A 178 1.51 35.66 -11.67
N ALA A 179 1.77 34.81 -12.65
CA ALA A 179 3.09 34.26 -12.89
C ALA A 179 4.07 35.33 -13.36
N THR A 180 5.30 35.23 -12.87
CA THR A 180 6.42 36.12 -13.25
C THR A 180 7.69 35.29 -13.43
N SER A 181 8.82 35.94 -13.72
CA SER A 181 10.16 35.33 -13.66
C SER A 181 10.82 35.49 -12.28
N ARG A 182 10.04 35.71 -11.21
CA ARG A 182 10.55 36.12 -9.90
C ARG A 182 10.09 35.18 -8.79
N SER A 183 11.06 34.50 -8.19
CA SER A 183 10.89 33.62 -7.04
C SER A 183 11.28 34.35 -5.74
N ARG A 184 11.34 33.61 -4.63
CA ARG A 184 11.75 34.10 -3.30
C ARG A 184 12.86 33.23 -2.73
N GLY A 185 13.86 33.87 -2.12
CA GLY A 185 14.89 33.17 -1.36
C GLY A 185 14.40 32.73 0.03
N HIS A 186 15.34 32.24 0.83
CA HIS A 186 15.08 31.78 2.20
C HIS A 186 14.45 32.88 3.08
N ARG A 187 13.41 32.54 3.87
CA ARG A 187 12.64 33.52 4.66
C ARG A 187 13.46 34.41 5.59
N LEU A 188 14.52 33.86 6.19
CA LEU A 188 15.42 34.58 7.09
C LEU A 188 16.75 34.93 6.43
N LEU A 189 17.47 33.93 5.90
CA LEU A 189 18.84 34.06 5.38
C LEU A 189 18.96 34.72 4.01
N GLY A 190 17.87 34.82 3.26
CA GLY A 190 17.88 35.21 1.86
C GLY A 190 16.57 35.88 1.45
N ASN A 191 15.98 36.67 2.35
CA ASN A 191 14.62 37.21 2.23
C ASN A 191 14.51 38.32 1.18
N ARG A 192 14.80 37.95 -0.07
CA ARG A 192 14.78 38.81 -1.23
C ARG A 192 14.08 38.12 -2.37
N GLU A 193 13.55 38.94 -3.26
CA GLU A 193 13.12 38.50 -4.57
C GLU A 193 14.31 37.95 -5.36
N VAL A 194 14.10 36.83 -6.03
CA VAL A 194 15.12 36.17 -6.84
C VAL A 194 14.66 36.18 -8.28
N LYS A 195 15.35 36.91 -9.15
CA LYS A 195 15.08 36.87 -10.59
C LYS A 195 15.60 35.54 -11.15
N ILE A 196 14.71 34.77 -11.75
CA ILE A 196 15.03 33.54 -12.47
C ILE A 196 15.33 33.93 -13.92
N PRO A 197 16.56 33.67 -14.41
CA PRO A 197 16.93 34.10 -15.76
C PRO A 197 16.33 33.18 -16.84
N ALA A 198 16.25 31.87 -16.57
CA ALA A 198 15.64 30.88 -17.46
C ALA A 198 15.10 29.69 -16.65
N ALA A 199 14.15 28.96 -17.22
CA ALA A 199 13.73 27.65 -16.74
C ALA A 199 14.89 26.64 -16.76
N GLY A 200 14.76 25.53 -16.01
CA GLY A 200 15.78 24.48 -15.94
C GLY A 200 16.82 24.71 -14.84
N SER A 201 18.09 24.38 -15.12
CA SER A 201 19.19 24.41 -14.13
C SER A 201 19.46 25.81 -13.54
N ALA A 202 19.22 26.86 -14.33
CA ALA A 202 19.39 28.25 -13.92
C ALA A 202 18.48 28.63 -12.73
N TYR A 203 17.28 28.06 -12.65
CA TYR A 203 16.38 28.22 -11.51
C TYR A 203 16.96 27.62 -10.23
N VAL A 204 17.48 26.39 -10.30
CA VAL A 204 18.08 25.70 -9.15
C VAL A 204 19.29 26.46 -8.63
N GLU A 205 20.14 26.96 -9.52
CA GLU A 205 21.34 27.72 -9.14
C GLU A 205 21.00 29.08 -8.53
N ALA A 206 20.06 29.82 -9.11
CA ALA A 206 19.60 31.11 -8.55
C ALA A 206 19.03 30.95 -7.13
N LEU A 207 18.31 29.85 -6.88
CA LEU A 207 17.77 29.54 -5.56
C LEU A 207 18.84 29.10 -4.56
N ARG A 208 19.82 28.31 -5.01
CA ARG A 208 20.97 27.93 -4.17
C ARG A 208 21.71 29.17 -3.66
N GLN A 209 21.95 30.16 -4.53
CA GLN A 209 22.56 31.44 -4.16
C GLN A 209 21.68 32.28 -3.22
N ALA A 210 20.36 32.08 -3.27
CA ALA A 210 19.39 32.66 -2.36
C ALA A 210 19.13 31.81 -1.11
N LYS A 211 20.06 30.89 -0.78
CA LYS A 211 20.01 29.98 0.37
C LYS A 211 18.79 29.05 0.33
N VAL A 212 18.50 28.44 -0.81
CA VAL A 212 17.48 27.39 -0.90
C VAL A 212 17.99 26.19 -1.66
N LEU A 213 18.02 25.04 -0.99
CA LEU A 213 18.51 23.78 -1.55
C LEU A 213 17.35 22.90 -2.04
N GLY A 214 17.57 22.20 -3.15
CA GLY A 214 16.71 21.08 -3.57
C GLY A 214 16.82 19.90 -2.59
N ARG A 215 15.85 18.98 -2.61
CA ARG A 215 15.72 17.92 -1.60
C ARG A 215 16.99 17.13 -1.33
N GLU A 216 17.60 16.54 -2.37
CA GLU A 216 18.79 15.68 -2.22
C GLU A 216 19.97 16.43 -1.58
N ALA A 217 20.22 17.66 -2.05
CA ALA A 217 21.27 18.50 -1.48
C ALA A 217 20.97 18.88 -0.02
N ARG A 218 19.69 19.07 0.32
CA ARG A 218 19.23 19.40 1.67
C ARG A 218 19.39 18.22 2.62
N GLU A 219 18.99 17.02 2.20
CA GLU A 219 19.18 15.79 2.99
C GLU A 219 20.66 15.51 3.24
N HIS A 220 21.48 15.60 2.19
CA HIS A 220 22.93 15.43 2.32
C HIS A 220 23.54 16.43 3.31
N GLU A 221 23.13 17.70 3.23
CA GLU A 221 23.60 18.73 4.14
C GLU A 221 23.15 18.47 5.59
N ILE A 222 21.91 18.03 5.83
CA ILE A 222 21.42 17.67 7.17
C ILE A 222 22.25 16.54 7.74
N ARG A 223 22.44 15.44 7.00
CA ARG A 223 23.24 14.30 7.45
C ARG A 223 24.68 14.72 7.79
N ARG A 224 25.31 15.50 6.92
CA ARG A 224 26.66 16.04 7.13
C ARG A 224 26.76 16.87 8.43
N GLN A 225 25.76 17.71 8.68
CA GLN A 225 25.70 18.57 9.87
C GLN A 225 25.40 17.78 11.15
N LEU A 226 24.49 16.80 11.10
CA LEU A 226 24.22 15.89 12.21
C LEU A 226 25.47 15.08 12.58
N ASP A 227 26.17 14.52 11.60
CA ASP A 227 27.43 13.80 11.82
C ASP A 227 28.50 14.71 12.43
N ALA A 228 28.64 15.94 11.92
CA ALA A 228 29.61 16.89 12.44
C ALA A 228 29.32 17.27 13.91
N ALA A 229 28.06 17.59 14.23
CA ALA A 229 27.63 17.93 15.59
C ALA A 229 27.76 16.73 16.54
N THR A 230 27.50 15.50 16.08
CA THR A 230 27.64 14.29 16.90
C THR A 230 29.09 14.02 17.29
N ARG A 231 30.05 14.32 16.40
CA ARG A 231 31.49 14.11 16.65
C ARG A 231 32.05 14.96 17.80
N GLU A 232 31.32 15.99 18.26
CA GLU A 232 31.65 16.72 19.49
C GLU A 232 31.57 15.81 20.73
N VAL A 233 30.81 14.72 20.67
CA VAL A 233 30.71 13.71 21.72
C VAL A 233 31.49 12.46 21.32
N SER A 234 32.61 12.20 22.01
CA SER A 234 33.50 11.09 21.70
C SER A 234 32.79 9.74 21.72
N GLY A 235 32.88 9.00 20.60
CA GLY A 235 32.30 7.67 20.45
C GLY A 235 30.78 7.64 20.29
N ALA A 236 30.12 8.80 20.19
CA ALA A 236 28.68 8.87 20.01
C ALA A 236 28.27 8.69 18.54
N ARG A 237 27.02 8.26 18.35
CA ARG A 237 26.34 8.24 17.05
C ARG A 237 24.93 8.78 17.23
N TRP A 238 24.39 9.48 16.25
CA TRP A 238 22.97 9.81 16.27
C TRP A 238 22.17 8.60 15.80
N ARG A 239 20.99 8.39 16.41
CA ARG A 239 20.09 7.32 16.01
C ARG A 239 19.46 7.67 14.69
N GLU A 240 19.77 6.88 13.66
CA GLU A 240 19.19 7.08 12.34
C GLU A 240 17.68 6.82 12.35
N ASP A 241 16.93 7.80 11.86
CA ASP A 241 15.48 7.75 11.72
C ASP A 241 15.11 8.39 10.38
N LYS A 242 14.75 7.54 9.41
CA LYS A 242 14.46 7.96 8.05
C LYS A 242 13.21 8.86 7.99
N GLU A 243 12.16 8.52 8.72
CA GLU A 243 10.91 9.30 8.72
C GLU A 243 11.11 10.68 9.33
N LEU A 244 11.87 10.76 10.42
CA LEU A 244 12.24 12.04 11.02
C LEU A 244 13.12 12.84 10.07
N LEU A 245 14.08 12.20 9.39
CA LEU A 245 14.94 12.86 8.40
C LEU A 245 14.13 13.44 7.24
N ASP A 246 13.25 12.66 6.63
CA ASP A 246 12.33 13.13 5.58
C ASP A 246 11.50 14.32 6.09
N THR A 247 11.01 14.23 7.33
CA THR A 247 10.24 15.32 7.96
C THR A 247 11.08 16.60 8.09
N VAL A 248 12.31 16.54 8.62
CA VAL A 248 13.13 17.75 8.82
C VAL A 248 13.67 18.32 7.50
N VAL A 249 13.86 17.49 6.48
CA VAL A 249 14.11 17.95 5.10
C VAL A 249 12.95 18.83 4.65
N HIS A 250 11.71 18.42 4.87
CA HIS A 250 10.50 19.19 4.54
C HIS A 250 10.22 20.39 5.46
N LEU A 251 10.91 20.51 6.59
CA LEU A 251 10.82 21.67 7.49
C LEU A 251 11.86 22.75 7.20
N THR A 252 12.84 22.46 6.33
CA THR A 252 13.95 23.37 6.04
C THR A 252 14.06 23.72 4.56
N GLU A 253 14.67 24.87 4.27
CA GLU A 253 15.13 25.28 2.94
C GLU A 253 16.66 25.35 2.88
N PHE A 254 17.30 25.72 4.00
CA PHE A 254 18.76 25.75 4.16
C PHE A 254 19.12 25.35 5.60
N PRO A 255 19.45 24.07 5.82
CA PRO A 255 19.54 23.50 7.15
C PRO A 255 20.91 23.75 7.80
N SER A 256 20.89 23.84 9.12
CA SER A 256 22.07 23.61 9.98
C SER A 256 21.68 22.65 11.11
N ALA A 257 22.63 22.05 11.80
CA ALA A 257 22.35 21.22 12.99
C ALA A 257 22.98 21.82 14.24
N LEU A 258 22.41 21.52 15.39
CA LEU A 258 22.98 21.83 16.71
C LEU A 258 22.95 20.61 17.61
N LEU A 259 23.98 20.47 18.43
CA LEU A 259 24.01 19.55 19.56
C LEU A 259 23.42 20.22 20.80
N GLY A 260 22.47 19.58 21.45
CA GLY A 260 21.94 19.99 22.75
C GLY A 260 22.15 18.89 23.79
N SER A 261 22.03 19.26 25.07
CA SER A 261 22.16 18.34 26.20
C SER A 261 20.97 18.41 27.14
N PHE A 262 20.79 17.36 27.94
CA PHE A 262 19.80 17.34 29.03
C PHE A 262 20.37 16.66 30.27
N ASP A 263 19.70 16.84 31.42
CA ASP A 263 20.20 16.29 32.67
C ASP A 263 20.17 14.76 32.67
N ARG A 264 21.29 14.13 33.09
CA ARG A 264 21.43 12.67 33.11
C ARG A 264 20.39 11.95 33.96
N GLU A 265 19.77 12.63 34.91
CA GLU A 265 18.70 12.06 35.74
C GLU A 265 17.51 11.59 34.93
N PHE A 266 17.25 12.18 33.75
CA PHE A 266 16.15 11.75 32.88
C PHE A 266 16.39 10.37 32.27
N LEU A 267 17.64 9.89 32.19
CA LEU A 267 17.97 8.54 31.73
C LEU A 267 17.46 7.43 32.68
N ALA A 268 16.89 7.79 33.84
CA ALA A 268 16.15 6.85 34.69
C ALA A 268 14.78 6.48 34.09
N LEU A 269 14.23 7.30 33.18
CA LEU A 269 13.04 6.95 32.41
C LEU A 269 13.38 5.97 31.29
N ALA A 270 12.38 5.21 30.86
CA ALA A 270 12.51 4.33 29.72
C ALA A 270 12.89 5.12 28.46
N GLU A 271 13.81 4.55 27.69
CA GLU A 271 14.37 5.18 26.49
C GLU A 271 13.29 5.55 25.47
N GLU A 272 12.30 4.69 25.30
CA GLU A 272 11.17 4.88 24.39
C GLU A 272 10.39 6.16 24.71
N VAL A 273 10.22 6.47 26.00
CA VAL A 273 9.52 7.68 26.45
C VAL A 273 10.33 8.92 26.04
N LEU A 274 11.63 8.92 26.34
CA LEU A 274 12.52 10.05 26.03
C LEU A 274 12.63 10.27 24.52
N VAL A 275 12.82 9.19 23.76
CA VAL A 275 12.94 9.22 22.30
C VAL A 275 11.64 9.70 21.66
N THR A 276 10.47 9.25 22.13
CA THR A 276 9.17 9.72 21.61
C THR A 276 8.98 11.22 21.85
N VAL A 277 9.29 11.70 23.07
CA VAL A 277 9.21 13.13 23.38
C VAL A 277 10.14 13.95 22.48
N MET A 278 11.37 13.48 22.26
CA MET A 278 12.34 14.15 21.36
C MET A 278 11.86 14.13 19.90
N ARG A 279 11.49 12.95 19.39
CA ARG A 279 11.15 12.70 17.99
C ARG A 279 9.83 13.34 17.59
N ASP A 280 8.75 13.06 18.32
CA ASP A 280 7.40 13.37 17.86
C ASP A 280 6.98 14.79 18.23
N HIS A 281 7.38 15.26 19.41
CA HIS A 281 7.00 16.58 19.91
C HIS A 281 8.00 17.69 19.56
N GLN A 282 9.28 17.34 19.34
CA GLN A 282 10.33 18.34 19.15
C GLN A 282 11.15 18.16 17.86
N LYS A 283 10.99 17.04 17.15
CA LYS A 283 11.74 16.72 15.91
C LYS A 283 13.26 16.69 16.12
N TYR A 284 13.69 16.19 17.29
CA TYR A 284 15.09 15.98 17.60
C TYR A 284 15.51 14.54 17.34
N PHE A 285 16.77 14.36 16.91
CA PHE A 285 17.39 13.05 16.83
C PHE A 285 18.02 12.70 18.17
N ALA A 286 17.77 11.48 18.64
CA ALA A 286 18.43 10.93 19.81
C ALA A 286 19.91 10.63 19.51
N VAL A 287 20.76 10.76 20.53
CA VAL A 287 22.18 10.40 20.44
C VAL A 287 22.44 9.18 21.29
N GLU A 288 23.19 8.23 20.76
CA GLU A 288 23.64 7.02 21.43
C GLU A 288 25.12 7.12 21.79
N ASP A 289 25.50 6.50 22.90
CA ASP A 289 26.90 6.33 23.28
C ASP A 289 27.59 5.19 22.50
N ALA A 290 28.87 4.97 22.79
CA ALA A 290 29.65 3.90 22.16
C ALA A 290 29.12 2.49 22.43
N GLY A 291 28.28 2.31 23.45
CA GLY A 291 27.60 1.06 23.78
C GLY A 291 26.23 0.91 23.13
N GLY A 292 25.79 1.89 22.32
CA GLY A 292 24.49 1.90 21.66
C GLY A 292 23.33 2.25 22.58
N LYS A 293 23.59 2.79 23.78
CA LYS A 293 22.54 3.26 24.72
C LYS A 293 22.28 4.74 24.54
N LEU A 294 21.07 5.19 24.85
CA LEU A 294 20.75 6.62 24.84
C LEU A 294 21.71 7.44 25.72
N ALA A 295 22.35 8.42 25.10
CA ALA A 295 23.19 9.42 25.75
C ALA A 295 22.36 10.67 26.10
N PRO A 296 22.80 11.52 27.06
CA PRO A 296 22.08 12.71 27.50
C PRO A 296 22.20 13.89 26.52
N TYR A 297 22.10 13.59 25.22
CA TYR A 297 22.27 14.54 24.12
C TYR A 297 21.18 14.34 23.07
N PHE A 298 20.90 15.41 22.34
CA PHE A 298 19.99 15.40 21.20
C PHE A 298 20.53 16.31 20.11
N LEU A 299 20.06 16.09 18.88
CA LEU A 299 20.37 16.97 17.76
C LEU A 299 19.09 17.62 17.23
N ALA A 300 19.13 18.93 17.05
CA ALA A 300 18.04 19.67 16.41
C ALA A 300 18.51 20.22 15.06
N VAL A 301 17.65 20.12 14.05
CA VAL A 301 17.85 20.71 12.73
C VAL A 301 17.17 22.08 12.70
N LEU A 302 17.94 23.10 12.34
CA LEU A 302 17.49 24.48 12.22
C LEU A 302 17.34 24.87 10.76
N ASN A 303 16.48 25.85 10.51
CA ASN A 303 16.38 26.54 9.22
C ASN A 303 16.97 27.97 9.33
N THR A 304 18.15 28.07 9.94
CA THR A 304 18.92 29.30 10.19
C THR A 304 20.40 29.04 9.94
N GLU A 305 21.26 30.07 10.01
CA GLU A 305 22.71 29.95 9.74
C GLU A 305 23.49 29.29 10.90
N GLY A 306 22.80 28.67 11.85
CA GLY A 306 23.35 28.14 13.10
C GLY A 306 22.91 28.94 14.33
N ASP A 307 23.70 28.81 15.40
CA ASP A 307 23.43 29.41 16.71
C ASP A 307 24.72 29.90 17.39
N SER A 308 25.36 30.92 16.81
CA SER A 308 26.62 31.47 17.33
C SER A 308 26.50 32.02 18.76
N SER A 309 25.30 32.44 19.18
CA SER A 309 25.01 32.97 20.52
C SER A 309 24.65 31.91 21.56
N GLY A 310 24.38 30.66 21.16
CA GLY A 310 23.89 29.60 22.04
C GLY A 310 22.45 29.76 22.53
N ILE A 311 21.72 30.77 22.05
CA ILE A 311 20.36 31.10 22.50
C ILE A 311 19.37 30.04 22.03
N ILE A 312 19.52 29.57 20.79
CA ILE A 312 18.63 28.55 20.21
C ILE A 312 18.83 27.23 20.95
N ARG A 313 20.08 26.80 21.15
CA ARG A 313 20.46 25.62 21.95
C ARG A 313 19.83 25.69 23.34
N HIS A 314 20.06 26.77 24.09
CA HIS A 314 19.50 26.94 25.43
C HIS A 314 17.96 26.91 25.44
N GLY A 315 17.33 27.49 24.42
CA GLY A 315 15.89 27.43 24.22
C GLY A 315 15.38 25.99 24.07
N HIS A 316 16.00 25.21 23.18
CA HIS A 316 15.66 23.80 22.96
C HIS A 316 15.90 22.95 24.22
N GLU A 317 17.02 23.13 24.92
CA GLU A 317 17.33 22.42 26.17
C GLU A 317 16.28 22.70 27.26
N ARG A 318 15.88 23.98 27.42
CA ARG A 318 14.85 24.37 28.38
C ARG A 318 13.49 23.75 28.05
N VAL A 319 13.09 23.75 26.79
CA VAL A 319 11.82 23.16 26.34
C VAL A 319 11.84 21.64 26.56
N LEU A 320 12.95 20.98 26.21
CA LEU A 320 13.08 19.53 26.39
C LEU A 320 13.05 19.13 27.86
N ARG A 321 13.77 19.87 28.72
CA ARG A 321 13.75 19.67 30.18
C ARG A 321 12.33 19.75 30.75
N ALA A 322 11.54 20.73 30.31
CA ALA A 322 10.15 20.84 30.76
C ALA A 322 9.32 19.60 30.37
N ARG A 323 9.45 19.14 29.12
CA ARG A 323 8.75 17.94 28.63
C ARG A 323 9.18 16.65 29.31
N PHE A 324 10.47 16.48 29.60
CA PHE A 324 10.94 15.32 30.35
C PHE A 324 10.49 15.33 31.81
N ASN A 325 10.35 16.52 32.43
CA ASN A 325 9.74 16.63 33.76
C ASN A 325 8.28 16.20 33.76
N ASP A 326 7.50 16.60 32.75
CA ASP A 326 6.11 16.15 32.59
C ASP A 326 6.05 14.62 32.44
N ALA A 327 6.86 14.05 31.55
CA ALA A 327 6.94 12.60 31.35
C ALA A 327 7.32 11.85 32.63
N ARG A 328 8.30 12.37 33.40
CA ARG A 328 8.68 11.81 34.71
C ARG A 328 7.53 11.85 35.70
N PHE A 329 6.85 13.00 35.79
CA PHE A 329 5.71 13.17 36.68
C PHE A 329 4.57 12.20 36.36
N PHE A 330 4.26 12.01 35.07
CA PHE A 330 3.24 11.05 34.65
C PHE A 330 3.66 9.61 34.95
N TRP A 331 4.91 9.24 34.64
CA TRP A 331 5.45 7.92 34.97
C TRP A 331 5.31 7.60 36.46
N GLU A 332 5.78 8.50 37.33
CA GLU A 332 5.71 8.34 38.79
C GLU A 332 4.27 8.30 39.31
N THR A 333 3.40 9.13 38.74
CA THR A 333 1.98 9.14 39.11
C THR A 333 1.31 7.84 38.72
N ASP A 334 1.62 7.32 37.53
CA ASP A 334 0.99 6.11 37.03
C ASP A 334 1.41 4.86 37.81
N GLN A 335 2.63 4.83 38.37
CA GLN A 335 3.11 3.72 39.22
C GLN A 335 2.28 3.53 40.50
N LYS A 336 1.48 4.52 40.91
CA LYS A 336 0.65 4.44 42.13
C LYS A 336 -0.53 3.47 42.00
N ILE A 337 -0.94 3.14 40.78
CA ILE A 337 -2.03 2.19 40.49
C ILE A 337 -1.51 1.14 39.53
N SER A 338 -1.57 -0.13 39.94
CA SER A 338 -1.08 -1.24 39.12
C SER A 338 -1.88 -1.39 37.82
N LEU A 339 -1.26 -1.92 36.77
CA LEU A 339 -1.97 -2.28 35.53
C LEU A 339 -3.17 -3.21 35.78
N ARG A 340 -3.03 -4.12 36.76
CA ARG A 340 -4.09 -5.03 37.17
C ARG A 340 -5.31 -4.28 37.67
N ASP A 341 -5.12 -3.27 38.51
CA ASP A 341 -6.22 -2.48 39.06
C ASP A 341 -6.82 -1.53 38.02
N ARG A 342 -6.00 -1.07 37.06
CA ARG A 342 -6.43 -0.23 35.93
C ARG A 342 -7.35 -0.95 34.96
N LEU A 343 -7.34 -2.29 34.91
CA LEU A 343 -8.22 -3.07 34.05
C LEU A 343 -9.69 -2.63 34.18
N GLN A 344 -10.17 -2.38 35.40
CA GLN A 344 -11.56 -1.98 35.62
C GLN A 344 -11.89 -0.59 35.04
N LEU A 345 -10.90 0.30 34.97
CA LEU A 345 -11.07 1.63 34.40
C LEU A 345 -11.31 1.60 32.89
N LEU A 346 -10.94 0.51 32.20
CA LEU A 346 -11.22 0.34 30.77
C LEU A 346 -12.71 0.28 30.43
N LYS A 347 -13.59 0.05 31.41
CA LYS A 347 -15.06 0.13 31.22
C LYS A 347 -15.51 1.52 30.77
N HIS A 348 -14.72 2.55 31.08
CA HIS A 348 -14.99 3.94 30.71
C HIS A 348 -14.26 4.37 29.43
N VAL A 349 -13.46 3.49 28.81
CA VAL A 349 -12.74 3.77 27.57
C VAL A 349 -13.47 3.07 26.43
N THR A 350 -14.11 3.84 25.55
CA THR A 350 -14.83 3.30 24.40
C THR A 350 -13.85 2.67 23.40
N PHE A 351 -14.07 1.40 23.04
CA PHE A 351 -13.35 0.76 21.94
C PHE A 351 -13.99 1.16 20.61
N GLN A 352 -15.27 0.88 20.46
CA GLN A 352 -16.11 1.36 19.37
C GLN A 352 -17.53 1.49 19.91
N LYS A 353 -18.25 2.53 19.49
CA LYS A 353 -19.55 2.93 20.05
C LYS A 353 -20.57 1.78 20.19
N ASP A 354 -20.62 0.88 19.22
CA ASP A 354 -21.52 -0.25 19.12
C ASP A 354 -20.90 -1.58 19.62
N LEU A 355 -19.56 -1.70 19.69
CA LEU A 355 -18.86 -2.90 20.18
C LEU A 355 -18.47 -2.85 21.67
N GLY A 356 -18.72 -1.73 22.34
CA GLY A 356 -18.53 -1.54 23.78
C GLY A 356 -17.19 -0.93 24.15
N SER A 357 -16.73 -1.28 25.35
CA SER A 357 -15.54 -0.70 25.98
C SER A 357 -14.27 -1.52 25.69
N TYR A 358 -13.11 -0.94 25.99
CA TYR A 358 -11.85 -1.68 25.97
C TYR A 358 -11.79 -2.78 27.03
N TYR A 359 -12.59 -2.69 28.11
CA TYR A 359 -12.74 -3.79 29.06
C TYR A 359 -13.38 -5.01 28.39
N ASP A 360 -14.48 -4.79 27.66
CA ASP A 360 -15.17 -5.86 26.95
C ASP A 360 -14.26 -6.49 25.89
N LYS A 361 -13.52 -5.64 25.17
CA LYS A 361 -12.49 -6.08 24.23
C LYS A 361 -11.41 -6.92 24.89
N SER A 362 -10.82 -6.48 26.01
CA SER A 362 -9.78 -7.24 26.72
C SER A 362 -10.25 -8.64 27.12
N LEU A 363 -11.51 -8.79 27.54
CA LEU A 363 -12.08 -10.11 27.86
C LEU A 363 -12.22 -11.00 26.61
N ARG A 364 -12.70 -10.46 25.48
CA ARG A 364 -12.80 -11.21 24.22
C ARG A 364 -11.42 -11.63 23.70
N VAL A 365 -10.46 -10.70 23.70
CA VAL A 365 -9.08 -10.95 23.29
C VAL A 365 -8.42 -12.00 24.20
N GLN A 366 -8.66 -11.93 25.52
CA GLN A 366 -8.18 -12.95 26.46
C GLN A 366 -8.73 -14.34 26.14
N ARG A 367 -10.04 -14.47 25.88
CA ARG A 367 -10.66 -15.74 25.49
C ARG A 367 -10.05 -16.28 24.19
N LEU A 368 -9.98 -15.44 23.16
CA LEU A 368 -9.45 -15.83 21.85
C LEU A 368 -7.95 -16.21 21.92
N ALA A 369 -7.13 -15.45 22.63
CA ALA A 369 -5.71 -15.74 22.82
C ALA A 369 -5.47 -17.03 23.62
N SER A 370 -6.38 -17.35 24.56
CA SER A 370 -6.33 -18.63 25.30
C SER A 370 -6.65 -19.81 24.39
N TRP A 371 -7.63 -19.67 23.50
CA TRP A 371 -7.94 -20.69 22.47
C TRP A 371 -6.77 -20.88 21.49
N LEU A 372 -6.18 -19.79 21.00
CA LEU A 372 -4.99 -19.86 20.14
C LEU A 372 -3.80 -20.55 20.83
N SER A 373 -3.61 -20.31 22.12
CA SER A 373 -2.57 -20.99 22.91
C SER A 373 -2.79 -22.50 22.95
N GLU A 374 -4.04 -22.95 23.00
CA GLU A 374 -4.39 -24.37 22.98
C GLU A 374 -4.06 -25.02 21.64
N ILE A 375 -4.38 -24.36 20.52
CA ILE A 375 -4.03 -24.84 19.17
C ILE A 375 -2.52 -25.04 19.05
N VAL A 376 -1.75 -24.04 19.46
CA VAL A 376 -0.28 -24.11 19.42
C VAL A 376 0.23 -25.23 20.32
N ARG A 377 -0.33 -25.39 21.53
CA ARG A 377 0.04 -26.48 22.45
C ARG A 377 -0.23 -27.86 21.83
N GLN A 378 -1.39 -28.05 21.20
CA GLN A 378 -1.77 -29.30 20.55
C GLN A 378 -0.89 -29.64 19.34
N SER A 379 -0.32 -28.62 18.68
CA SER A 379 0.69 -28.81 17.64
C SER A 379 2.07 -29.25 18.15
N GLY A 380 2.24 -29.42 19.47
CA GLY A 380 3.50 -29.85 20.09
C GLY A 380 4.53 -28.73 20.30
N ARG A 381 4.16 -27.47 20.06
CA ARG A 381 5.05 -26.32 20.25
C ARG A 381 5.03 -25.81 21.69
N PRO A 382 6.20 -25.47 22.27
CA PRO A 382 6.26 -24.94 23.62
C PRO A 382 5.62 -23.55 23.69
N ILE A 383 4.68 -23.38 24.61
CA ILE A 383 3.97 -22.13 24.87
C ILE A 383 3.64 -22.06 26.36
N ARG A 384 3.55 -20.84 26.92
CA ARG A 384 3.05 -20.60 28.28
C ARG A 384 1.66 -19.98 28.21
N PRO A 385 0.56 -20.77 28.22
CA PRO A 385 -0.80 -20.23 28.07
C PRO A 385 -1.16 -19.18 29.12
N GLY A 386 -0.66 -19.34 30.36
CA GLY A 386 -0.87 -18.36 31.43
C GLY A 386 -0.25 -16.99 31.15
N VAL A 387 0.88 -16.93 30.45
CA VAL A 387 1.52 -15.66 30.02
C VAL A 387 0.62 -14.97 29.00
N VAL A 388 0.19 -15.69 27.96
CA VAL A 388 -0.70 -15.16 26.91
C VAL A 388 -2.02 -14.66 27.52
N HIS A 389 -2.63 -15.48 28.38
CA HIS A 389 -3.89 -15.16 29.04
C HIS A 389 -3.81 -13.90 29.91
N LYS A 390 -2.75 -13.75 30.71
CA LYS A 390 -2.55 -12.57 31.56
C LYS A 390 -2.19 -11.34 30.74
N ALA A 391 -1.32 -11.49 29.74
CA ALA A 391 -0.93 -10.39 28.84
C ALA A 391 -2.15 -9.85 28.09
N ALA A 392 -3.00 -10.72 27.54
CA ALA A 392 -4.23 -10.34 26.84
C ALA A 392 -5.19 -9.51 27.69
N CYS A 393 -5.30 -9.85 28.97
CA CYS A 393 -6.13 -9.12 29.92
C CYS A 393 -5.61 -7.67 30.13
N LEU A 394 -4.30 -7.52 30.26
CA LEU A 394 -3.66 -6.27 30.67
C LEU A 394 -3.20 -5.39 29.49
N ALA A 395 -3.20 -5.92 28.27
CA ALA A 395 -2.55 -5.28 27.11
C ALA A 395 -3.02 -3.86 26.79
N LYS A 396 -4.28 -3.54 27.14
CA LYS A 396 -4.90 -2.24 26.88
C LYS A 396 -5.03 -1.37 28.13
N ALA A 397 -4.60 -1.85 29.31
CA ALA A 397 -4.81 -1.16 30.58
C ALA A 397 -4.06 0.19 30.64
N ASP A 398 -3.00 0.34 29.85
CA ASP A 398 -2.23 1.56 29.75
C ASP A 398 -2.97 2.72 29.07
N LEU A 399 -4.04 2.47 28.31
CA LEU A 399 -4.92 3.51 27.76
C LEU A 399 -5.55 4.41 28.85
N THR A 400 -5.51 3.99 30.11
CA THR A 400 -6.03 4.74 31.27
C THR A 400 -4.94 5.54 31.99
N THR A 401 -3.69 5.44 31.56
CA THR A 401 -2.52 6.06 32.20
C THR A 401 -2.37 7.50 31.75
N GLU A 402 -1.87 8.36 32.64
CA GLU A 402 -1.63 9.77 32.29
C GLU A 402 -0.53 9.88 31.23
N LEU A 403 0.49 9.01 31.29
CA LEU A 403 1.56 9.01 30.30
C LEU A 403 1.07 8.71 28.88
N VAL A 404 0.17 7.74 28.70
CA VAL A 404 -0.42 7.44 27.37
C VAL A 404 -1.43 8.51 26.94
N LYS A 405 -2.12 9.19 27.87
CA LYS A 405 -3.00 10.31 27.52
C LYS A 405 -2.22 11.50 26.94
N GLU A 406 -1.02 11.79 27.48
CA GLU A 406 -0.14 12.84 26.93
C GLU A 406 0.61 12.35 25.67
N PHE A 407 1.06 11.08 25.66
CA PHE A 407 1.88 10.49 24.61
C PHE A 407 1.21 9.24 24.02
N THR A 408 0.21 9.45 23.17
CA THR A 408 -0.62 8.37 22.60
C THR A 408 0.15 7.37 21.73
N GLU A 409 1.30 7.79 21.21
CA GLU A 409 2.27 7.00 20.44
C GLU A 409 2.88 5.87 21.28
N LEU A 410 2.85 5.97 22.61
CA LEU A 410 3.43 5.01 23.54
C LEU A 410 2.44 3.94 24.03
N GLN A 411 1.23 3.89 23.49
CA GLN A 411 0.27 2.84 23.83
C GLN A 411 0.81 1.43 23.53
N GLY A 412 0.47 0.46 24.37
CA GLY A 412 1.06 -0.88 24.40
C GLY A 412 2.48 -0.93 24.94
N ILE A 413 3.36 -0.04 24.48
CA ILE A 413 4.76 0.08 24.95
C ILE A 413 4.78 0.40 26.45
N VAL A 414 4.03 1.42 26.88
CA VAL A 414 3.92 1.79 28.30
C VAL A 414 3.29 0.66 29.11
N GLY A 415 2.29 -0.04 28.58
CA GLY A 415 1.77 -1.26 29.20
C GLY A 415 2.86 -2.30 29.46
N GLY A 416 3.73 -2.56 28.49
CA GLY A 416 4.84 -3.48 28.64
C GLY A 416 5.88 -2.99 29.67
N LEU A 417 6.25 -1.72 29.60
CA LEU A 417 7.17 -1.08 30.54
C LEU A 417 6.63 -1.13 31.98
N TYR A 418 5.35 -0.84 32.19
CA TYR A 418 4.73 -0.89 33.51
C TYR A 418 4.63 -2.33 34.02
N ALA A 419 4.27 -3.31 33.18
CA ALA A 419 4.31 -4.72 33.55
C ALA A 419 5.73 -5.20 33.92
N ARG A 420 6.77 -4.56 33.36
CA ARG A 420 8.17 -4.80 33.68
C ARG A 420 8.61 -4.19 35.02
N HIS A 421 8.00 -3.11 35.49
CA HIS A 421 8.38 -2.45 36.74
C HIS A 421 7.46 -2.78 37.92
N GLN A 422 6.19 -3.10 37.65
CA GLN A 422 5.18 -3.34 38.67
C GLN A 422 5.11 -4.82 39.06
N GLN A 423 4.76 -5.08 40.32
CA GLN A 423 4.41 -6.42 40.77
C GLN A 423 2.95 -6.72 40.37
N LEU A 424 2.77 -7.55 39.33
CA LEU A 424 1.44 -7.87 38.80
C LEU A 424 0.63 -8.81 39.71
N ASP A 425 1.31 -9.76 40.36
CA ASP A 425 0.76 -10.67 41.38
C ASP A 425 1.85 -11.00 42.42
N GLN A 426 1.46 -11.32 43.66
CA GLN A 426 2.38 -11.48 44.80
C GLN A 426 3.38 -12.64 44.66
N GLU A 427 3.05 -13.68 43.87
CA GLU A 427 3.86 -14.89 43.70
C GLU A 427 4.34 -15.10 42.26
N LEU A 428 4.22 -14.09 41.40
CA LEU A 428 4.57 -14.22 39.98
C LEU A 428 6.09 -14.30 39.80
N PRO A 429 6.66 -15.39 39.23
CA PRO A 429 8.09 -15.46 38.97
C PRO A 429 8.52 -14.33 38.04
N GLU A 430 9.71 -13.77 38.29
CA GLU A 430 10.23 -12.64 37.51
C GLU A 430 10.29 -12.95 36.01
N THR A 431 10.72 -14.16 35.64
CA THR A 431 10.78 -14.60 34.24
C THR A 431 9.41 -14.66 33.56
N THR A 432 8.36 -15.02 34.30
CA THR A 432 6.96 -15.01 33.82
C THR A 432 6.46 -13.58 33.67
N ARG A 433 6.78 -12.71 34.64
CA ARG A 433 6.42 -11.29 34.61
C ARG A 433 7.06 -10.56 33.42
N LEU A 434 8.35 -10.79 33.17
CA LEU A 434 9.05 -10.24 32.00
C LEU A 434 8.46 -10.74 30.69
N ALA A 435 8.07 -12.01 30.61
CA ALA A 435 7.41 -12.54 29.42
C ALA A 435 6.02 -11.92 29.17
N ILE A 436 5.24 -11.65 30.22
CA ILE A 436 3.98 -10.90 30.12
C ILE A 436 4.26 -9.49 29.63
N ALA A 437 5.27 -8.82 30.20
CA ALA A 437 5.67 -7.48 29.79
C ALA A 437 6.08 -7.41 28.32
N ASP A 438 6.88 -8.36 27.84
CA ASP A 438 7.31 -8.43 26.44
C ASP A 438 6.13 -8.70 25.49
N ALA A 439 5.22 -9.59 25.88
CA ALA A 439 4.01 -9.86 25.09
C ALA A 439 3.10 -8.61 25.00
N ILE A 440 2.90 -7.89 26.10
CA ILE A 440 2.15 -6.63 26.10
C ILE A 440 2.89 -5.57 25.26
N TYR A 441 4.19 -5.43 25.41
CA TYR A 441 4.97 -4.43 24.68
C TYR A 441 4.83 -4.62 23.16
N ASP A 442 4.91 -5.86 22.68
CA ASP A 442 4.93 -6.15 21.25
C ASP A 442 3.53 -6.39 20.64
N HIS A 443 2.43 -6.30 21.40
CA HIS A 443 1.12 -6.75 20.89
C HIS A 443 0.57 -5.95 19.71
N TYR A 444 0.97 -4.69 19.54
CA TYR A 444 0.60 -3.93 18.35
C TYR A 444 1.36 -4.38 17.09
N LYS A 445 2.53 -5.03 17.25
CA LYS A 445 3.38 -5.46 16.15
C LYS A 445 2.86 -6.70 15.42
N PRO A 446 3.11 -6.84 14.11
CA PRO A 446 3.62 -5.77 13.25
C PRO A 446 2.50 -4.78 12.92
N GLU A 447 2.81 -3.48 12.91
CA GLU A 447 1.87 -2.42 12.47
C GLU A 447 1.90 -2.20 10.95
N SER A 448 3.00 -2.58 10.30
CA SER A 448 3.22 -2.51 8.86
C SER A 448 3.94 -3.77 8.36
N MET A 449 4.09 -3.91 7.04
CA MET A 449 4.85 -5.02 6.46
C MET A 449 6.36 -4.94 6.71
N GLU A 450 6.86 -3.75 7.00
CA GLU A 450 8.29 -3.49 7.23
C GLU A 450 8.64 -3.55 8.73
N ASP A 451 7.64 -3.46 9.61
CA ASP A 451 7.82 -3.51 11.06
C ASP A 451 8.37 -4.88 11.51
N SER A 452 9.03 -4.87 12.66
CA SER A 452 9.49 -6.08 13.34
C SER A 452 8.34 -6.98 13.79
N MET A 453 8.58 -8.28 13.81
CA MET A 453 7.65 -9.23 14.44
C MET A 453 7.72 -9.17 15.96
N PRO A 454 6.64 -9.54 16.68
CA PRO A 454 6.71 -9.77 18.11
C PRO A 454 7.86 -10.71 18.47
N ARG A 455 8.62 -10.36 19.51
CA ARG A 455 9.85 -11.07 19.90
C ARG A 455 9.60 -12.47 20.44
N SER A 456 8.37 -12.75 20.88
CA SER A 456 7.97 -14.04 21.45
C SER A 456 6.73 -14.58 20.77
N LEU A 457 6.56 -15.91 20.82
CA LEU A 457 5.35 -16.57 20.34
C LEU A 457 4.13 -16.12 21.15
N GLU A 458 4.28 -15.88 22.46
CA GLU A 458 3.23 -15.33 23.31
C GLU A 458 2.75 -13.95 22.82
N GLY A 459 3.68 -13.06 22.46
CA GLY A 459 3.36 -11.75 21.88
C GLY A 459 2.70 -11.87 20.50
N ALA A 460 3.14 -12.81 19.68
CA ALA A 460 2.54 -13.08 18.37
C ALA A 460 1.09 -13.55 18.49
N LEU A 461 0.78 -14.46 19.42
CA LEU A 461 -0.60 -14.91 19.66
C LEU A 461 -1.48 -13.79 20.22
N LEU A 462 -0.95 -12.95 21.10
CA LEU A 462 -1.68 -11.79 21.62
C LEU A 462 -1.99 -10.77 20.50
N SER A 463 -0.99 -10.43 19.68
CA SER A 463 -1.18 -9.56 18.51
C SER A 463 -2.22 -10.12 17.53
N LEU A 464 -2.15 -11.42 17.24
CA LEU A 464 -3.11 -12.12 16.39
C LEU A 464 -4.54 -12.05 16.96
N ALA A 465 -4.72 -12.30 18.26
CA ALA A 465 -6.02 -12.23 18.91
C ALA A 465 -6.61 -10.80 18.91
N ASP A 466 -5.80 -9.79 19.24
CA ASP A 466 -6.26 -8.39 19.30
C ASP A 466 -6.73 -7.87 17.93
N LYS A 467 -5.99 -8.23 16.87
CA LYS A 467 -6.31 -7.90 15.48
C LYS A 467 -7.52 -8.68 14.98
N ALA A 468 -7.59 -9.97 15.27
CA ALA A 468 -8.72 -10.81 14.87
C ALA A 468 -10.05 -10.35 15.51
N ASP A 469 -10.05 -10.02 16.81
CA ASP A 469 -11.22 -9.45 17.50
C ASP A 469 -11.69 -8.13 16.86
N SER A 470 -10.75 -7.23 16.54
CA SER A 470 -11.06 -5.94 15.92
C SER A 470 -11.66 -6.12 14.52
N ILE A 471 -11.04 -6.95 13.68
CA ILE A 471 -11.51 -7.22 12.32
C ILE A 471 -12.89 -7.90 12.38
N ALA A 472 -13.06 -8.91 13.22
CA ALA A 472 -14.34 -9.63 13.35
C ALA A 472 -15.49 -8.69 13.74
N GLY A 473 -15.29 -7.86 14.78
CA GLY A 473 -16.31 -6.93 15.25
C GLY A 473 -16.67 -5.86 14.21
N MET A 474 -15.66 -5.25 13.58
CA MET A 474 -15.88 -4.20 12.57
C MET A 474 -16.56 -4.75 11.31
N PHE A 475 -16.16 -5.95 10.85
CA PHE A 475 -16.82 -6.60 9.71
C PHE A 475 -18.25 -7.02 10.05
N ALA A 476 -18.51 -7.48 11.27
CA ALA A 476 -19.86 -7.82 11.72
C ALA A 476 -20.79 -6.58 11.76
N LEU A 477 -20.26 -5.39 12.03
CA LEU A 477 -20.96 -4.11 11.90
C LEU A 477 -21.10 -3.60 10.45
N GLY A 478 -20.50 -4.27 9.47
CA GLY A 478 -20.48 -3.83 8.07
C GLY A 478 -19.47 -2.71 7.77
N LEU A 479 -18.51 -2.45 8.68
CA LEU A 479 -17.45 -1.45 8.52
C LEU A 479 -16.26 -2.01 7.71
N VAL A 480 -16.57 -2.56 6.54
CA VAL A 480 -15.57 -3.16 5.64
C VAL A 480 -14.82 -2.05 4.87
N PRO A 481 -13.48 -2.06 4.81
CA PRO A 481 -12.73 -1.05 4.07
C PRO A 481 -13.09 -1.04 2.57
N SER A 482 -13.29 0.15 1.98
CA SER A 482 -13.64 0.31 0.56
C SER A 482 -12.72 1.31 -0.14
N GLY A 483 -12.26 0.98 -1.35
CA GLY A 483 -11.35 1.85 -2.13
C GLY A 483 -10.10 2.24 -1.34
N SER A 484 -9.82 3.53 -1.18
CA SER A 484 -8.72 4.04 -0.34
C SER A 484 -9.10 4.30 1.13
N LYS A 485 -10.37 4.12 1.51
CA LYS A 485 -10.84 4.43 2.88
C LYS A 485 -10.69 3.22 3.79
N ASP A 486 -9.84 3.37 4.81
CA ASP A 486 -9.67 2.41 5.90
C ASP A 486 -9.48 3.15 7.25
N PRO A 487 -10.56 3.69 7.83
CA PRO A 487 -10.48 4.55 9.02
C PRO A 487 -9.99 3.81 10.28
N PHE A 488 -10.14 2.48 10.33
CA PHE A 488 -9.73 1.64 11.46
C PHE A 488 -8.46 0.82 11.16
N ALA A 489 -7.78 1.09 10.04
CA ALA A 489 -6.57 0.40 9.61
C ALA A 489 -6.72 -1.14 9.51
N LEU A 490 -7.91 -1.64 9.16
CA LEU A 490 -8.23 -3.07 9.12
C LEU A 490 -7.41 -3.82 8.07
N ARG A 491 -7.01 -3.16 6.97
CA ARG A 491 -6.13 -3.78 5.97
C ARG A 491 -4.72 -4.00 6.52
N ARG A 492 -4.20 -3.03 7.27
CA ARG A 492 -2.88 -3.18 7.93
C ARG A 492 -2.93 -4.28 8.98
N GLN A 493 -3.98 -4.32 9.79
CA GLN A 493 -4.20 -5.39 10.77
C GLN A 493 -4.32 -6.77 10.09
N ALA A 494 -5.05 -6.88 8.98
CA ALA A 494 -5.21 -8.15 8.28
C ALA A 494 -3.92 -8.63 7.59
N ASN A 495 -3.13 -7.72 7.03
CA ASN A 495 -1.78 -8.03 6.56
C ASN A 495 -0.90 -8.58 7.69
N ALA A 496 -0.97 -7.97 8.87
CA ALA A 496 -0.25 -8.43 10.06
C ALA A 496 -0.72 -9.83 10.51
N VAL A 497 -2.03 -10.12 10.47
CA VAL A 497 -2.58 -11.46 10.75
C VAL A 497 -1.99 -12.51 9.80
N VAL A 498 -2.01 -12.25 8.49
CA VAL A 498 -1.41 -13.16 7.48
C VAL A 498 0.08 -13.37 7.76
N ARG A 499 0.82 -12.28 7.99
CA ARG A 499 2.26 -12.33 8.25
C ARG A 499 2.59 -13.10 9.53
N ILE A 500 1.84 -12.91 10.61
CA ILE A 500 2.02 -13.65 11.86
C ILE A 500 1.82 -15.14 11.65
N ILE A 501 0.72 -15.55 11.01
CA ILE A 501 0.43 -16.97 10.76
C ILE A 501 1.53 -17.57 9.86
N ALA A 502 1.93 -16.85 8.82
CA ALA A 502 2.97 -17.26 7.87
C ALA A 502 4.33 -17.46 8.54
N GLU A 503 4.88 -16.40 9.16
CA GLU A 503 6.24 -16.42 9.69
C GLU A 503 6.37 -17.30 10.93
N GLN A 504 5.32 -17.38 11.75
CA GLN A 504 5.31 -18.30 12.88
C GLN A 504 4.88 -19.72 12.49
N SER A 505 4.46 -19.97 11.24
CA SER A 505 3.92 -21.27 10.80
C SER A 505 2.84 -21.80 11.76
N LEU A 506 1.82 -20.97 12.04
CA LEU A 506 0.74 -21.35 12.95
C LEU A 506 -0.26 -22.27 12.23
N PRO A 507 -0.63 -23.43 12.81
CA PRO A 507 -1.57 -24.36 12.22
C PRO A 507 -3.00 -23.87 12.43
N LEU A 508 -3.40 -22.85 11.68
CA LEU A 508 -4.64 -22.11 11.91
C LEU A 508 -5.38 -21.81 10.61
N SER A 509 -6.66 -22.19 10.57
CA SER A 509 -7.62 -21.77 9.55
C SER A 509 -8.09 -20.35 9.81
N LEU A 510 -8.05 -19.49 8.79
CA LEU A 510 -8.59 -18.13 8.86
C LEU A 510 -10.11 -18.14 9.12
N ALA A 511 -10.85 -19.03 8.46
CA ALA A 511 -12.29 -19.18 8.69
C ALA A 511 -12.60 -19.53 10.15
N GLN A 512 -11.85 -20.46 10.75
CA GLN A 512 -12.02 -20.82 12.16
C GLN A 512 -11.66 -19.66 13.10
N LEU A 513 -10.54 -18.98 12.85
CA LEU A 513 -10.13 -17.81 13.63
C LEU A 513 -11.22 -16.74 13.69
N PHE A 514 -11.77 -16.36 12.52
CA PHE A 514 -12.77 -15.30 12.46
C PHE A 514 -14.16 -15.74 12.91
N ALA A 515 -14.50 -17.02 12.77
CA ALA A 515 -15.71 -17.57 13.37
C ALA A 515 -15.64 -17.52 14.90
N ASP A 516 -14.53 -17.96 15.51
CA ASP A 516 -14.33 -17.93 16.96
C ASP A 516 -14.29 -16.50 17.51
N ALA A 517 -13.55 -15.61 16.82
CA ALA A 517 -13.49 -14.19 17.16
C ALA A 517 -14.88 -13.52 17.12
N ARG A 518 -15.70 -13.80 16.09
CA ARG A 518 -17.08 -13.30 16.00
C ARG A 518 -17.96 -13.86 17.11
N GLN A 519 -17.84 -15.15 17.43
CA GLN A 519 -18.59 -15.80 18.51
C GLN A 519 -18.34 -15.15 19.88
N SER A 520 -17.19 -14.49 20.07
CA SER A 520 -16.89 -13.76 21.31
C SER A 520 -17.82 -12.58 21.58
N TYR A 521 -18.63 -12.19 20.60
CA TYR A 521 -19.64 -11.14 20.72
C TYR A 521 -21.03 -11.69 21.06
N ASP A 522 -21.25 -13.01 21.09
CA ASP A 522 -22.55 -13.60 21.40
C ASP A 522 -23.07 -13.12 22.78
N GLY A 523 -24.33 -12.67 22.81
CA GLY A 523 -24.97 -12.10 23.99
C GLY A 523 -24.51 -10.69 24.36
N SER A 524 -23.64 -10.05 23.57
CA SER A 524 -23.21 -8.67 23.79
C SER A 524 -24.15 -7.65 23.14
N ALA A 525 -24.15 -6.41 23.64
CA ALA A 525 -24.92 -5.32 23.02
C ALA A 525 -24.51 -5.05 21.56
N GLY A 526 -23.27 -5.39 21.18
CA GLY A 526 -22.78 -5.24 19.81
C GLY A 526 -23.39 -6.24 18.84
N GLU A 527 -23.72 -7.46 19.30
CA GLU A 527 -24.35 -8.48 18.47
C GLU A 527 -25.70 -7.99 17.91
N GLU A 528 -26.47 -7.26 18.71
CA GLU A 528 -27.75 -6.66 18.29
C GLU A 528 -27.60 -5.67 17.12
N LYS A 529 -26.39 -5.12 16.93
CA LYS A 529 -26.06 -4.17 15.87
C LYS A 529 -25.44 -4.84 14.64
N PHE A 530 -25.19 -6.14 14.69
CA PHE A 530 -24.58 -6.85 13.57
C PHE A 530 -25.48 -6.85 12.35
N SER A 531 -24.88 -6.62 11.18
CA SER A 531 -25.59 -6.62 9.92
C SER A 531 -26.08 -8.04 9.60
N ARG A 532 -27.41 -8.22 9.56
CA ARG A 532 -28.04 -9.47 9.11
C ARG A 532 -27.82 -9.76 7.62
N ALA A 533 -27.50 -8.73 6.84
CA ALA A 533 -27.27 -8.82 5.40
C ALA A 533 -25.82 -9.20 5.03
N ALA A 534 -24.89 -9.17 5.99
CA ALA A 534 -23.49 -9.48 5.72
C ALA A 534 -23.27 -11.00 5.69
N GLU A 535 -22.88 -11.54 4.53
CA GLU A 535 -22.25 -12.85 4.44
C GLU A 535 -20.84 -12.78 5.05
N PHE A 536 -20.77 -12.71 6.38
CA PHE A 536 -19.53 -12.46 7.12
C PHE A 536 -18.40 -13.39 6.71
N SER A 537 -18.66 -14.70 6.65
CA SER A 537 -17.66 -15.70 6.28
C SER A 537 -17.15 -15.52 4.85
N GLN A 538 -18.03 -15.16 3.92
CA GLN A 538 -17.66 -14.91 2.52
C GLN A 538 -16.84 -13.62 2.40
N THR A 539 -17.28 -12.56 3.08
CA THR A 539 -16.60 -11.26 3.10
C THR A 539 -15.20 -11.36 3.70
N ILE A 540 -15.04 -12.10 4.81
CA ILE A 540 -13.74 -12.38 5.42
C ILE A 540 -12.86 -13.18 4.47
N ARG A 541 -13.40 -14.22 3.84
CA ARG A 541 -12.65 -15.06 2.89
C ARG A 541 -12.12 -14.24 1.71
N GLU A 542 -12.97 -13.42 1.09
CA GLU A 542 -12.58 -12.55 -0.03
C GLU A 542 -11.53 -11.52 0.41
N PHE A 543 -11.76 -10.88 1.56
CA PHE A 543 -10.83 -9.88 2.09
C PHE A 543 -9.44 -10.47 2.37
N PHE A 544 -9.37 -11.63 3.04
CA PHE A 544 -8.10 -12.28 3.34
C PHE A 544 -7.45 -12.93 2.12
N ARG A 545 -8.22 -13.38 1.12
CA ARG A 545 -7.66 -13.80 -0.17
C ARG A 545 -6.86 -12.68 -0.82
N GLU A 546 -7.38 -11.45 -0.81
CA GLU A 546 -6.62 -10.28 -1.32
C GLU A 546 -5.38 -9.95 -0.49
N ARG A 547 -5.46 -10.08 0.85
CA ARG A 547 -4.29 -9.83 1.72
C ARG A 547 -3.19 -10.87 1.49
N LEU A 548 -3.58 -12.11 1.28
CA LEU A 548 -2.66 -13.20 0.99
C LEU A 548 -2.03 -13.06 -0.39
N ASP A 549 -2.80 -12.62 -1.40
CA ASP A 549 -2.28 -12.25 -2.72
C ASP A 549 -1.18 -11.18 -2.61
N PHE A 550 -1.48 -10.08 -1.91
CA PHE A 550 -0.52 -9.02 -1.65
C PHE A 550 0.73 -9.54 -0.91
N TYR A 551 0.56 -10.36 0.14
CA TYR A 551 1.69 -10.93 0.89
C TYR A 551 2.59 -11.82 0.00
N LEU A 552 2.00 -12.69 -0.81
CA LEU A 552 2.74 -13.61 -1.66
C LEU A 552 3.52 -12.87 -2.77
N ARG A 553 2.94 -11.82 -3.33
CA ARG A 553 3.59 -11.04 -4.40
C ARG A 553 4.62 -10.06 -3.84
N GLU A 554 4.20 -9.18 -2.95
CA GLU A 554 5.01 -8.04 -2.54
C GLU A 554 6.04 -8.41 -1.47
N ALA A 555 5.67 -9.25 -0.50
CA ALA A 555 6.58 -9.62 0.59
C ALA A 555 7.39 -10.90 0.31
N ARG A 556 6.82 -11.86 -0.44
CA ARG A 556 7.51 -13.12 -0.78
C ARG A 556 8.08 -13.17 -2.20
N GLY A 557 7.71 -12.23 -3.08
CA GLY A 557 8.27 -12.13 -4.42
C GLY A 557 7.80 -13.21 -5.40
N PHE A 558 6.67 -13.87 -5.14
CA PHE A 558 6.13 -14.87 -6.06
C PHE A 558 5.50 -14.23 -7.30
N ALA A 559 5.62 -14.92 -8.45
CA ALA A 559 5.04 -14.46 -9.71
C ALA A 559 3.50 -14.46 -9.67
N TYR A 560 2.87 -13.46 -10.29
CA TYR A 560 1.44 -13.20 -10.19
C TYR A 560 0.54 -14.38 -10.60
N ASP A 561 0.94 -15.13 -11.61
CA ASP A 561 0.23 -16.28 -12.16
C ASP A 561 0.35 -17.52 -11.26
N ALA A 562 1.52 -17.75 -10.66
CA ALA A 562 1.70 -18.76 -9.63
C ALA A 562 0.83 -18.46 -8.40
N VAL A 563 0.77 -17.20 -7.99
CA VAL A 563 -0.09 -16.74 -6.89
C VAL A 563 -1.57 -16.95 -7.23
N ASN A 564 -2.01 -16.55 -8.43
CA ASN A 564 -3.38 -16.78 -8.89
C ASN A 564 -3.74 -18.27 -8.87
N ALA A 565 -2.83 -19.12 -9.36
CA ALA A 565 -3.03 -20.57 -9.43
C ALA A 565 -3.26 -21.17 -8.04
N VAL A 566 -2.42 -20.86 -7.05
CA VAL A 566 -2.57 -21.43 -5.69
C VAL A 566 -3.77 -20.85 -4.95
N LEU A 567 -4.07 -19.56 -5.10
CA LEU A 567 -5.23 -18.94 -4.45
C LEU A 567 -6.56 -19.42 -5.04
N ALA A 568 -6.57 -19.85 -6.30
CA ALA A 568 -7.73 -20.50 -6.92
C ALA A 568 -8.07 -21.84 -6.25
N ALA A 569 -7.06 -22.58 -5.79
CA ALA A 569 -7.22 -23.86 -5.10
C ALA A 569 -7.64 -23.71 -3.62
N GLY A 570 -7.43 -22.54 -3.01
CA GLY A 570 -7.87 -22.24 -1.64
C GLY A 570 -6.97 -21.20 -0.97
N ALA A 571 -7.50 -20.46 -0.01
CA ALA A 571 -6.80 -19.38 0.69
C ALA A 571 -7.01 -19.38 2.22
N ASP A 572 -7.59 -20.45 2.78
CA ASP A 572 -8.01 -20.50 4.19
C ASP A 572 -6.85 -20.78 5.15
N ASP A 573 -5.89 -21.60 4.73
CA ASP A 573 -4.68 -21.91 5.47
C ASP A 573 -3.48 -21.20 4.82
N VAL A 574 -2.92 -20.23 5.55
CA VAL A 574 -1.80 -19.40 5.07
C VAL A 574 -0.51 -20.22 4.89
N VAL A 575 -0.27 -21.21 5.75
CA VAL A 575 0.95 -22.03 5.74
C VAL A 575 0.91 -22.99 4.54
N ASP A 576 -0.24 -23.64 4.32
CA ASP A 576 -0.50 -24.47 3.15
C ASP A 576 -0.33 -23.67 1.84
N VAL A 577 -0.92 -22.48 1.75
CA VAL A 577 -0.80 -21.64 0.54
C VAL A 577 0.67 -21.28 0.25
N LEU A 578 1.45 -20.97 1.27
CA LEU A 578 2.88 -20.67 1.10
C LEU A 578 3.67 -21.87 0.60
N ALA A 579 3.39 -23.05 1.14
CA ALA A 579 4.03 -24.28 0.71
C ALA A 579 3.64 -24.64 -0.74
N ARG A 580 2.38 -24.44 -1.13
CA ARG A 580 1.91 -24.58 -2.52
C ARG A 580 2.58 -23.57 -3.45
N ALA A 581 2.65 -22.30 -3.06
CA ALA A 581 3.30 -21.24 -3.86
C ALA A 581 4.78 -21.53 -4.09
N ALA A 582 5.50 -21.98 -3.05
CA ALA A 582 6.90 -22.35 -3.14
C ALA A 582 7.12 -23.55 -4.09
N ALA A 583 6.28 -24.59 -3.98
CA ALA A 583 6.38 -25.76 -4.84
C ALA A 583 6.02 -25.48 -6.30
N VAL A 584 4.96 -24.71 -6.55
CA VAL A 584 4.59 -24.29 -7.92
C VAL A 584 5.70 -23.43 -8.53
N SER A 585 6.27 -22.52 -7.75
CA SER A 585 7.36 -21.65 -8.23
C SER A 585 8.63 -22.42 -8.56
N SER A 586 8.96 -23.47 -7.79
CA SER A 586 10.12 -24.33 -8.08
C SER A 586 9.89 -25.26 -9.26
N ALA A 587 8.67 -25.77 -9.44
CA ALA A 587 8.32 -26.65 -10.57
C ALA A 587 8.21 -25.90 -11.90
N ARG A 588 7.93 -24.58 -11.86
CA ARG A 588 7.66 -23.73 -13.03
C ARG A 588 8.69 -23.84 -14.16
N SER A 589 9.98 -23.95 -13.83
CA SER A 589 11.05 -23.99 -14.84
C SER A 589 11.21 -25.35 -15.52
N SER A 590 10.45 -26.37 -15.11
CA SER A 590 10.52 -27.69 -15.72
C SER A 590 9.65 -27.78 -16.97
N SER A 591 10.15 -28.44 -18.02
CA SER A 591 9.43 -28.69 -19.26
C SER A 591 8.15 -29.51 -19.06
N ASP A 592 8.14 -30.38 -18.05
CA ASP A 592 6.99 -31.20 -17.71
C ASP A 592 5.87 -30.36 -17.07
N PHE A 593 6.22 -29.38 -16.24
CA PHE A 593 5.26 -28.45 -15.63
C PHE A 593 4.65 -27.47 -16.63
N GLU A 594 5.44 -27.01 -17.61
CA GLU A 594 4.93 -26.19 -18.70
C GLU A 594 3.89 -26.94 -19.54
N SER A 595 4.24 -28.17 -19.93
CA SER A 595 3.39 -29.01 -20.76
C SER A 595 2.07 -29.37 -20.07
N ILE A 596 2.12 -29.71 -18.78
CA ILE A 596 0.90 -30.02 -18.03
C ILE A 596 0.02 -28.78 -17.83
N SER A 597 0.60 -27.60 -17.64
CA SER A 597 -0.16 -26.34 -17.54
C SER A 597 -0.93 -26.04 -18.83
N ILE A 598 -0.31 -26.29 -20.00
CA ILE A 598 -0.96 -26.17 -21.31
C ILE A 598 -2.14 -27.14 -21.44
N ALA A 599 -1.96 -28.40 -21.04
CA ALA A 599 -3.02 -29.40 -21.08
C ALA A 599 -4.20 -29.01 -20.17
N PHE A 600 -3.95 -28.52 -18.96
CA PHE A 600 -4.98 -28.02 -18.04
C PHE A 600 -5.75 -26.82 -18.61
N LYS A 601 -5.04 -25.89 -19.25
CA LYS A 601 -5.67 -24.76 -19.94
C LYS A 601 -6.58 -25.22 -21.09
N ARG A 602 -6.15 -26.21 -21.87
CA ARG A 602 -6.96 -26.83 -22.94
C ARG A 602 -8.22 -27.48 -22.36
N MET A 603 -8.10 -28.26 -21.29
CA MET A 603 -9.25 -28.89 -20.61
C MET A 603 -10.26 -27.87 -20.09
N LYS A 604 -9.79 -26.83 -19.38
CA LYS A 604 -10.65 -25.77 -18.83
C LYS A 604 -11.39 -25.01 -19.94
N ASN A 605 -10.72 -24.74 -21.06
CA ASN A 605 -11.34 -24.10 -22.23
C ASN A 605 -12.43 -24.98 -22.87
N ILE A 606 -12.18 -26.27 -23.05
CA ILE A 606 -13.18 -27.22 -23.59
C ILE A 606 -14.41 -27.28 -22.68
N LEU A 607 -14.22 -27.37 -21.36
CA LEU A 607 -15.31 -27.41 -20.39
C LEU A 607 -16.09 -26.09 -20.34
N ARG A 608 -15.40 -24.94 -20.44
CA ARG A 608 -16.04 -23.64 -20.55
C ARG A 608 -16.90 -23.54 -21.82
N GLN A 609 -16.34 -23.91 -22.97
CA GLN A 609 -17.07 -23.91 -24.24
C GLN A 609 -18.30 -24.81 -24.19
N ALA A 610 -18.19 -25.99 -23.56
CA ALA A 610 -19.32 -26.89 -23.35
C ALA A 610 -20.44 -26.23 -22.53
N ARG A 611 -20.10 -25.52 -21.44
CA ARG A 611 -21.08 -24.78 -20.61
C ARG A 611 -21.74 -23.64 -21.39
N GLU A 612 -20.96 -22.83 -22.10
CA GLU A 612 -21.45 -21.69 -22.89
C GLU A 612 -22.39 -22.14 -24.03
N THR A 613 -22.12 -23.32 -24.61
CA THR A 613 -22.95 -23.91 -25.68
C THR A 613 -24.06 -24.82 -25.18
N GLY A 614 -24.32 -24.85 -23.85
CA GLY A 614 -25.38 -25.63 -23.24
C GLY A 614 -25.20 -27.15 -23.34
N LYS A 615 -23.98 -27.64 -23.59
CA LYS A 615 -23.67 -29.08 -23.66
C LYS A 615 -23.59 -29.66 -22.26
N ARG A 616 -24.27 -30.79 -22.05
CA ARG A 616 -24.29 -31.51 -20.77
C ARG A 616 -22.93 -32.12 -20.45
N VAL A 617 -22.49 -31.96 -19.20
CA VAL A 617 -21.39 -32.71 -18.58
C VAL A 617 -22.02 -33.78 -17.68
N ALA A 618 -21.59 -35.04 -17.78
CA ALA A 618 -22.11 -36.09 -16.90
C ALA A 618 -21.63 -35.86 -15.46
N GLY A 619 -22.47 -36.20 -14.47
CA GLY A 619 -22.14 -35.98 -13.06
C GLY A 619 -21.11 -36.99 -12.51
N GLN A 620 -21.00 -38.15 -13.14
CA GLN A 620 -20.03 -39.20 -12.83
C GLN A 620 -19.55 -39.83 -14.14
N LEU A 621 -18.32 -40.36 -14.10
CA LEU A 621 -17.73 -41.10 -15.22
C LEU A 621 -18.35 -42.49 -15.30
N ASP A 622 -18.83 -42.85 -16.48
CA ASP A 622 -19.32 -44.19 -16.79
C ASP A 622 -18.26 -44.93 -17.64
N PHE A 623 -17.63 -45.94 -17.04
CA PHE A 623 -16.60 -46.75 -17.70
C PHE A 623 -17.13 -47.53 -18.90
N SER A 624 -18.44 -47.81 -18.97
CA SER A 624 -19.05 -48.53 -20.11
C SER A 624 -19.17 -47.68 -21.37
N LEU A 625 -19.05 -46.36 -21.25
CA LEU A 625 -19.11 -45.39 -22.34
C LEU A 625 -17.72 -44.89 -22.78
N LEU A 626 -16.64 -45.54 -22.34
CA LEU A 626 -15.27 -45.28 -22.81
C LEU A 626 -14.98 -46.25 -23.96
N GLU A 627 -14.77 -45.71 -25.15
CA GLU A 627 -14.69 -46.49 -26.39
C GLU A 627 -13.24 -46.71 -26.83
N GLU A 628 -12.38 -45.72 -26.61
CA GLU A 628 -11.00 -45.74 -27.08
C GLU A 628 -10.02 -46.10 -25.94
N GLU A 629 -8.98 -46.88 -26.24
CA GLU A 629 -7.98 -47.29 -25.25
C GLU A 629 -7.29 -46.13 -24.52
N PRO A 630 -7.00 -44.97 -25.14
CA PRO A 630 -6.48 -43.81 -24.41
C PRO A 630 -7.42 -43.26 -23.33
N GLU A 631 -8.74 -43.38 -23.51
CA GLU A 631 -9.73 -42.96 -22.50
C GLU A 631 -9.72 -43.89 -21.30
N LEU A 632 -9.71 -45.20 -21.56
CA LEU A 632 -9.64 -46.26 -20.54
C LEU A 632 -8.33 -46.14 -19.73
N SER A 633 -7.21 -45.92 -20.42
CA SER A 633 -5.90 -45.73 -19.80
C SER A 633 -5.89 -44.50 -18.88
N LEU A 634 -6.36 -43.34 -19.38
CA LEU A 634 -6.40 -42.12 -18.59
C LEU A 634 -7.36 -42.25 -17.40
N ALA A 635 -8.56 -42.82 -17.61
CA ALA A 635 -9.55 -43.05 -16.55
C ALA A 635 -9.03 -43.98 -15.44
N GLY A 636 -8.20 -44.97 -15.77
CA GLY A 636 -7.57 -45.86 -14.80
C GLY A 636 -6.41 -45.22 -14.02
N LEU A 637 -5.67 -44.30 -14.63
CA LEU A 637 -4.51 -43.65 -14.00
C LEU A 637 -4.89 -42.52 -13.03
N ILE A 638 -5.99 -41.80 -13.29
CA ILE A 638 -6.40 -40.64 -12.48
C ILE A 638 -6.58 -41.01 -10.99
N PRO A 639 -7.36 -42.05 -10.62
CA PRO A 639 -7.56 -42.39 -9.21
C PRO A 639 -6.26 -42.77 -8.48
N LEU A 640 -5.36 -43.50 -9.15
CA LEU A 640 -4.08 -43.93 -8.59
C LEU A 640 -3.14 -42.75 -8.32
N ALA A 641 -3.12 -41.78 -9.23
CA ALA A 641 -2.36 -40.55 -9.04
C ALA A 641 -3.00 -39.64 -7.98
N ALA A 642 -4.33 -39.53 -7.97
CA ALA A 642 -5.06 -38.74 -6.99
C ALA A 642 -4.80 -39.22 -5.55
N GLU A 643 -4.83 -40.54 -5.30
CA GLU A 643 -4.54 -41.11 -3.98
C GLU A 643 -3.16 -40.70 -3.45
N LYS A 644 -2.12 -40.77 -4.31
CA LYS A 644 -0.76 -40.38 -3.93
C LYS A 644 -0.62 -38.87 -3.76
N VAL A 645 -1.27 -38.08 -4.62
CA VAL A 645 -1.27 -36.61 -4.52
C VAL A 645 -1.93 -36.16 -3.22
N GLU A 646 -3.04 -36.78 -2.84
CA GLU A 646 -3.71 -36.54 -1.55
C GLU A 646 -2.81 -36.89 -0.37
N ALA A 647 -2.11 -38.04 -0.42
CA ALA A 647 -1.16 -38.43 0.62
C ALA A 647 -0.06 -37.37 0.80
N PHE A 648 0.56 -36.92 -0.30
CA PHE A 648 1.56 -35.85 -0.25
C PHE A 648 0.98 -34.52 0.21
N ARG A 649 -0.27 -34.20 -0.16
CA ARG A 649 -0.94 -32.97 0.26
C ARG A 649 -1.17 -32.93 1.77
N ASN A 650 -1.59 -34.04 2.37
CA ASN A 650 -1.81 -34.15 3.82
C ASN A 650 -0.50 -33.93 4.61
N GLU A 651 0.63 -34.27 4.01
CA GLU A 651 1.98 -34.03 4.57
C GLU A 651 2.56 -32.65 4.19
N HIS A 652 1.82 -31.80 3.49
CA HIS A 652 2.28 -30.51 2.94
C HIS A 652 3.50 -30.64 2.00
N ASN A 653 3.67 -31.79 1.37
CA ASN A 653 4.81 -32.11 0.52
C ASN A 653 4.45 -31.97 -0.96
N TYR A 654 4.30 -30.74 -1.43
CA TYR A 654 3.74 -30.48 -2.76
C TYR A 654 4.69 -30.77 -3.92
N VAL A 655 6.02 -30.78 -3.73
CA VAL A 655 6.96 -31.05 -4.84
C VAL A 655 6.79 -32.49 -5.36
N PRO A 656 6.82 -33.55 -4.52
CA PRO A 656 6.47 -34.90 -4.94
C PRO A 656 5.05 -35.02 -5.50
N ALA A 657 4.09 -34.27 -4.97
CA ALA A 657 2.73 -34.25 -5.52
C ALA A 657 2.71 -33.74 -6.97
N LEU A 658 3.41 -32.62 -7.25
CA LEU A 658 3.55 -32.08 -8.60
C LEU A 658 4.28 -33.06 -9.54
N ILE A 659 5.29 -33.77 -9.04
CA ILE A 659 5.98 -34.83 -9.80
C ILE A 659 5.01 -35.96 -10.14
N GLU A 660 4.16 -36.40 -9.22
CA GLU A 660 3.19 -37.45 -9.50
C GLU A 660 2.16 -36.99 -10.55
N ILE A 661 1.70 -35.74 -10.48
CA ILE A 661 0.81 -35.15 -11.49
C ILE A 661 1.49 -35.13 -12.87
N SER A 662 2.78 -34.77 -12.92
CA SER A 662 3.55 -34.71 -14.18
C SER A 662 3.63 -36.07 -14.90
N LYS A 663 3.57 -37.20 -14.17
CA LYS A 663 3.58 -38.55 -14.76
C LYS A 663 2.34 -38.86 -15.59
N LEU A 664 1.24 -38.12 -15.41
CA LEU A 664 0.04 -38.28 -16.22
C LEU A 664 0.16 -37.66 -17.62
N ARG A 665 1.17 -36.81 -17.84
CA ARG A 665 1.36 -36.10 -19.11
C ARG A 665 1.29 -37.01 -20.34
N PRO A 666 2.03 -38.14 -20.42
CA PRO A 666 1.97 -39.00 -21.61
C PRO A 666 0.57 -39.54 -21.90
N ALA A 667 -0.21 -39.85 -20.87
CA ALA A 667 -1.59 -40.34 -21.02
C ALA A 667 -2.55 -39.22 -21.45
N VAL A 668 -2.37 -38.00 -20.93
CA VAL A 668 -3.15 -36.82 -21.30
C VAL A 668 -2.86 -36.39 -22.74
N ASP A 669 -1.60 -36.36 -23.15
CA ASP A 669 -1.19 -36.04 -24.52
C ASP A 669 -1.79 -37.06 -25.50
N ARG A 670 -1.66 -38.37 -25.19
CA ARG A 670 -2.22 -39.45 -26.00
C ARG A 670 -3.75 -39.39 -26.09
N PHE A 671 -4.44 -39.04 -25.01
CA PHE A 671 -5.88 -38.80 -25.02
C PHE A 671 -6.22 -37.68 -26.01
N PHE A 672 -5.54 -36.54 -25.92
CA PHE A 672 -5.83 -35.39 -26.79
C PHE A 672 -5.43 -35.57 -28.27
N ASP A 673 -4.47 -36.44 -28.55
CA ASP A 673 -4.01 -36.78 -29.90
C ASP A 673 -4.93 -37.77 -30.61
N LYS A 674 -5.62 -38.64 -29.85
CA LYS A 674 -6.41 -39.76 -30.40
C LYS A 674 -7.91 -39.59 -30.21
N VAL A 675 -8.33 -38.98 -29.10
CA VAL A 675 -9.73 -38.91 -28.68
C VAL A 675 -10.31 -37.53 -29.00
N MET A 676 -11.36 -37.51 -29.83
CA MET A 676 -12.12 -36.29 -30.08
C MET A 676 -13.17 -36.08 -28.99
N VAL A 677 -13.04 -35.02 -28.18
CA VAL A 677 -13.99 -34.77 -27.07
C VAL A 677 -15.38 -34.34 -27.57
N MET A 678 -15.43 -33.50 -28.59
CA MET A 678 -16.67 -32.95 -29.14
C MET A 678 -17.24 -33.85 -30.24
N VAL A 679 -17.84 -34.97 -29.84
CA VAL A 679 -18.54 -35.91 -30.75
C VAL A 679 -20.04 -35.67 -30.81
N ASP A 680 -20.69 -36.23 -31.84
CA ASP A 680 -22.13 -36.11 -32.08
C ASP A 680 -22.95 -36.80 -30.99
N ASP A 681 -22.54 -38.02 -30.59
CA ASP A 681 -23.20 -38.77 -29.52
C ASP A 681 -23.14 -38.01 -28.20
N GLU A 682 -24.31 -37.64 -27.69
CA GLU A 682 -24.44 -36.82 -26.49
C GLU A 682 -23.97 -37.55 -25.22
N ARG A 683 -24.16 -38.87 -25.14
CA ARG A 683 -23.76 -39.66 -23.97
C ARG A 683 -22.25 -39.79 -23.91
N VAL A 684 -21.62 -40.13 -25.02
CA VAL A 684 -20.15 -40.24 -25.12
C VAL A 684 -19.49 -38.89 -24.87
N ARG A 685 -19.99 -37.81 -25.50
CA ARG A 685 -19.51 -36.44 -25.25
C ARG A 685 -19.62 -36.04 -23.78
N ALA A 686 -20.77 -36.27 -23.15
CA ALA A 686 -20.98 -35.92 -21.74
C ALA A 686 -20.03 -36.70 -20.81
N ASN A 687 -19.73 -37.96 -21.15
CA ASN A 687 -18.80 -38.81 -20.41
C ASN A 687 -17.33 -38.37 -20.58
N ARG A 688 -16.91 -38.04 -21.82
CA ARG A 688 -15.57 -37.47 -22.10
C ARG A 688 -15.36 -36.14 -21.38
N LEU A 689 -16.38 -35.28 -21.32
CA LEU A 689 -16.33 -34.05 -20.53
C LEU A 689 -16.25 -34.33 -19.02
N ALA A 690 -16.91 -35.38 -18.52
CA ALA A 690 -16.78 -35.80 -17.13
C ALA A 690 -15.37 -36.31 -16.79
N LEU A 691 -14.71 -37.03 -17.69
CA LEU A 691 -13.31 -37.45 -17.54
C LEU A 691 -12.37 -36.24 -17.39
N LEU A 692 -12.54 -35.22 -18.24
CA LEU A 692 -11.77 -33.98 -18.13
C LEU A 692 -12.07 -33.20 -16.85
N ALA A 693 -13.35 -33.15 -16.45
CA ALA A 693 -13.76 -32.48 -15.22
C ALA A 693 -13.20 -33.18 -13.97
N MET A 694 -13.16 -34.51 -13.96
CA MET A 694 -12.54 -35.31 -12.89
C MET A 694 -11.04 -35.01 -12.81
N LEU A 695 -10.33 -35.06 -13.95
CA LEU A 695 -8.91 -34.76 -14.02
C LEU A 695 -8.58 -33.35 -13.50
N LEU A 696 -9.32 -32.32 -13.93
CA LEU A 696 -9.14 -30.97 -13.40
C LEU A 696 -9.44 -30.88 -11.90
N LYS A 697 -10.52 -31.50 -11.44
CA LYS A 697 -10.96 -31.39 -10.04
C LYS A 697 -9.92 -31.97 -9.08
N GLU A 698 -9.42 -33.17 -9.33
CA GLU A 698 -8.50 -33.86 -8.41
C GLU A 698 -7.17 -33.10 -8.27
N PHE A 699 -6.67 -32.52 -9.37
CA PHE A 699 -5.34 -31.90 -9.40
C PHE A 699 -5.35 -30.38 -9.23
N SER A 700 -6.51 -29.71 -9.33
CA SER A 700 -6.65 -28.29 -8.98
C SER A 700 -6.71 -28.05 -7.47
N THR A 701 -6.50 -29.08 -6.65
CA THR A 701 -6.45 -28.95 -5.18
C THR A 701 -5.14 -28.35 -4.68
N ILE A 702 -4.08 -28.37 -5.50
CA ILE A 702 -2.79 -27.71 -5.22
C ILE A 702 -2.77 -26.33 -5.86
N ALA A 703 -3.06 -26.27 -7.16
CA ALA A 703 -3.07 -25.03 -7.92
C ALA A 703 -3.96 -25.19 -9.16
N ASP A 704 -4.62 -24.12 -9.57
CA ASP A 704 -5.22 -24.05 -10.91
C ASP A 704 -4.13 -23.78 -11.95
N PHE A 705 -3.55 -24.85 -12.49
CA PHE A 705 -2.46 -24.76 -13.48
C PHE A 705 -2.82 -23.99 -14.75
N SER A 706 -4.10 -23.76 -15.03
CA SER A 706 -4.52 -22.97 -16.20
C SER A 706 -4.20 -21.47 -16.07
N GLU A 707 -3.96 -20.99 -14.84
CA GLU A 707 -3.57 -19.61 -14.55
C GLU A 707 -2.09 -19.35 -14.86
N ILE A 708 -1.26 -20.40 -14.95
CA ILE A 708 0.18 -20.30 -15.23
C ILE A 708 0.42 -19.77 -16.65
N VAL A 709 1.26 -18.74 -16.75
CA VAL A 709 1.69 -18.18 -18.04
C VAL A 709 2.95 -18.89 -18.49
N THR A 710 2.81 -19.67 -19.56
CA THR A 710 3.91 -20.30 -20.28
C THR A 710 4.42 -19.31 -21.33
N GLU A 711 5.72 -18.98 -21.29
CA GLU A 711 6.33 -18.15 -22.32
C GLU A 711 6.22 -18.89 -23.65
N THR A 712 5.40 -18.39 -24.56
CA THR A 712 5.45 -18.85 -25.94
C THR A 712 6.80 -18.36 -26.47
N ARG A 713 7.81 -19.23 -26.45
CA ARG A 713 9.02 -19.02 -27.24
C ARG A 713 8.55 -19.00 -28.69
N ASN A 714 8.29 -17.80 -29.21
CA ASN A 714 8.25 -17.55 -30.63
C ASN A 714 9.64 -17.96 -31.17
N GLN A 715 9.74 -19.20 -31.63
CA GLN A 715 10.80 -19.63 -32.53
C GLN A 715 10.50 -19.12 -33.93
#